data_AF-A0A9D2DAY6-F1
#
_entry.id   AF-A0A9D2DAY6-F1
#
_cell.length_a   1.000
_cell.length_b   1.000
_cell.length_c   1.000
_cell.angle_alpha   90.00
_cell.angle_beta   90.00
_cell.angle_gamma   90.00
#
_symmetry.space_group_name_H-M   'P 1'
#
loop_
_entity.id
_entity.type
_entity.pdbx_description
1 polymer ?
#
loop_
_entity_poly.entity_id
_entity_poly.type
_entity_poly.pdbx_seq_one_letter_code
_entity_poly.pdbx_strand_id
1 'polypeptide(L)'
;MDRKEIQKGRNRQYEERHVLAVGRLRGIVSEETVSAQYVPYFQDTALFLLEVENVRRKIASGEWERYSLEEMHSLNEILYSDIAGARYERSYANPAFAVEMLGPDMGRLLCLLYAEMRSGIPYAFEGRMDYLTILYELFLEIYNCFERAEKDVTEKFRQQEHIQPEGSRESAQDEQKGGVPQVKEIRDIIYWYASDYCDVFLADRILEQIDPDSSFAVDIIEHADLENDRYLYRFGEYITENELGTARHLRALPEETIRKMADVYTEGYRIGFINTGKDLSKKSVVNIRYTLGFEKVIRIAIDNFRKMGLKPVIYRAASGLVTKREHHKIGYFGAVVNWQYEYDHRQDQALFMDKRYIERRLEVMRTVYEQHRELAAQFAGPAVMETFGEKPFSPKAVPEAPSYTEAQRELALQYDSRSGQLTNEYIKGEERSFTIVAYPIPEIGEKYPEIFDEVIKINTLDAKLYEKVQQTMIDALDQGEYVHVAGKGENRTDIRVRLHELEEPEKETKFENCVADVNIPVGEVFTSPVLEGTSGVLHVSRVYLEGLEYNDLELTFQDGMITDYRCGNFRDEEQGRRYIYDNVLKNHETLPLGEFAIGTNTTAYVAAKKYGIENKMPILIAEKTGPHFAVGDTCYSWSEDIRVYNPCGKEIVAKDNSISLKRKEDVSKAYFNCHTDITVPYEE
;
A
#
# COMPACT_ATOMS: atom_id res chain seq x y z
N MET A 1 -15.34 -11.81 24.05
CA MET A 1 -14.80 -10.86 25.05
C MET A 1 -14.50 -9.60 24.26
N ASP A 2 -14.95 -8.42 24.69
CA ASP A 2 -14.72 -7.17 23.96
C ASP A 2 -13.21 -6.98 23.66
N ARG A 3 -12.85 -6.72 22.40
CA ARG A 3 -11.45 -6.59 21.97
C ARG A 3 -10.73 -5.45 22.68
N LYS A 4 -11.46 -4.41 23.11
CA LYS A 4 -10.91 -3.34 23.97
C LYS A 4 -10.49 -3.88 25.33
N GLU A 5 -11.24 -4.79 25.93
CA GLU A 5 -10.87 -5.42 27.19
C GLU A 5 -9.69 -6.39 27.04
N ILE A 6 -9.60 -7.09 25.91
CA ILE A 6 -8.42 -7.90 25.56
C ILE A 6 -7.18 -7.00 25.46
N GLN A 7 -7.26 -5.88 24.75
CA GLN A 7 -6.15 -4.94 24.61
C GLN A 7 -5.73 -4.32 25.94
N LYS A 8 -6.69 -3.93 26.80
CA LYS A 8 -6.37 -3.50 28.19
C LYS A 8 -5.69 -4.60 28.99
N GLY A 9 -6.13 -5.85 28.82
CA GLY A 9 -5.49 -7.03 29.40
C GLY A 9 -4.03 -7.17 28.97
N ARG A 10 -3.76 -7.08 27.67
CA ARG A 10 -2.39 -7.09 27.10
C ARG A 10 -1.56 -5.94 27.65
N ASN A 11 -2.07 -4.71 27.63
CA ASN A 11 -1.35 -3.56 28.17
C ASN A 11 -0.94 -3.76 29.64
N ARG A 12 -1.81 -4.33 30.49
CA ARG A 12 -1.45 -4.64 31.89
C ARG A 12 -0.28 -5.63 32.01
N GLN A 13 -0.13 -6.57 31.10
CA GLN A 13 0.98 -7.52 31.10
C GLN A 13 2.33 -6.86 30.76
N TYR A 14 2.30 -5.73 30.05
CA TYR A 14 3.49 -5.00 29.63
C TYR A 14 3.80 -3.79 30.51
N GLU A 15 2.92 -3.43 31.46
CA GLU A 15 3.01 -2.17 32.22
C GLU A 15 4.35 -1.99 32.95
N GLU A 16 4.81 -2.99 33.69
CA GLU A 16 6.09 -2.92 34.41
C GLU A 16 7.27 -2.76 33.44
N ARG A 17 7.30 -3.55 32.37
CA ARG A 17 8.33 -3.49 31.31
C ARG A 17 8.33 -2.13 30.63
N HIS A 18 7.16 -1.59 30.33
CA HIS A 18 6.99 -0.29 29.71
C HIS A 18 7.55 0.84 30.57
N VAL A 19 7.23 0.84 31.87
CA VAL A 19 7.74 1.85 32.83
C VAL A 19 9.26 1.79 32.92
N LEU A 20 9.84 0.59 32.96
CA LEU A 20 11.29 0.40 32.98
C LEU A 20 11.95 0.88 31.68
N ALA A 21 11.38 0.51 30.53
CA ALA A 21 11.88 0.92 29.23
C ALA A 21 11.87 2.45 29.08
N VAL A 22 10.75 3.10 29.39
CA VAL A 22 10.63 4.57 29.39
C VAL A 22 11.61 5.22 30.38
N GLY A 23 11.83 4.60 31.54
CA GLY A 23 12.84 5.03 32.51
C GLY A 23 14.25 5.02 31.91
N ARG A 24 14.62 3.95 31.21
CA ARG A 24 15.92 3.82 30.55
C ARG A 24 16.09 4.83 29.42
N LEU A 25 15.07 5.05 28.60
CA LEU A 25 15.08 6.06 27.52
C LEU A 25 15.42 7.45 28.04
N ARG A 26 14.88 7.86 29.20
CA ARG A 26 15.21 9.15 29.82
C ARG A 26 16.69 9.30 30.19
N GLY A 27 17.35 8.20 30.59
CA GLY A 27 18.78 8.21 30.88
C GLY A 27 19.60 8.46 29.62
N ILE A 28 19.27 7.74 28.53
CA ILE A 28 20.01 7.77 27.25
C ILE A 28 20.15 9.18 26.69
N VAL A 29 19.13 10.03 26.84
CA VAL A 29 19.11 11.43 26.37
C VAL A 29 20.33 12.25 26.83
N SER A 30 20.97 11.89 27.95
CA SER A 30 22.12 12.60 28.50
C SER A 30 23.37 11.73 28.69
N GLU A 31 23.28 10.45 28.37
CA GLU A 31 24.39 9.51 28.53
C GLU A 31 25.34 9.59 27.32
N GLU A 32 26.63 9.47 27.61
CA GLU A 32 27.70 9.37 26.62
C GLU A 32 28.46 8.04 26.82
N THR A 33 27.70 6.95 26.98
CA THR A 33 28.25 5.62 27.32
C THR A 33 28.49 4.72 26.10
N VAL A 34 28.27 5.25 24.89
CA VAL A 34 28.57 4.61 23.61
C VAL A 34 29.66 5.40 22.90
N SER A 35 30.28 4.83 21.87
CA SER A 35 31.26 5.55 21.04
C SER A 35 30.71 6.90 20.56
N ALA A 36 31.53 7.96 20.63
CA ALA A 36 31.12 9.34 20.35
C ALA A 36 30.37 9.53 19.01
N GLN A 37 30.73 8.75 17.98
CA GLN A 37 30.05 8.75 16.68
C GLN A 37 28.55 8.43 16.76
N TYR A 38 28.14 7.56 17.69
CA TYR A 38 26.77 7.04 17.79
C TYR A 38 25.94 7.76 18.86
N VAL A 39 26.55 8.59 19.71
CA VAL A 39 25.86 9.33 20.77
C VAL A 39 24.69 10.16 20.22
N PRO A 40 24.85 10.97 19.14
CA PRO A 40 23.75 11.78 18.63
C PRO A 40 22.56 10.92 18.17
N TYR A 41 22.82 9.82 17.46
CA TYR A 41 21.77 8.90 17.00
C TYR A 41 20.90 8.37 18.15
N PHE A 42 21.53 7.86 19.21
CA PHE A 42 20.78 7.28 20.33
C PHE A 42 20.08 8.33 21.18
N GLN A 43 20.69 9.51 21.38
CA GLN A 43 20.05 10.61 22.10
C GLN A 43 18.83 11.15 21.33
N ASP A 44 18.98 11.42 20.04
CA ASP A 44 17.89 11.93 19.19
C ASP A 44 16.75 10.92 19.05
N THR A 45 17.08 9.63 18.88
CA THR A 45 16.06 8.57 18.81
C THR A 45 15.35 8.41 20.16
N ALA A 46 16.06 8.43 21.28
CA ALA A 46 15.44 8.36 22.61
C ALA A 46 14.52 9.56 22.89
N LEU A 47 14.92 10.76 22.46
CA LEU A 47 14.08 11.97 22.52
C LEU A 47 12.79 11.79 21.71
N PHE A 48 12.90 11.31 20.46
CA PHE A 48 11.73 11.04 19.63
C PHE A 48 10.78 10.00 20.27
N LEU A 49 11.30 8.90 20.79
CA LEU A 49 10.51 7.88 21.47
C LEU A 49 9.80 8.42 22.73
N LEU A 50 10.46 9.33 23.46
CA LEU A 50 9.86 10.01 24.62
C LEU A 50 8.75 10.99 24.21
N GLU A 51 8.85 11.63 23.04
CA GLU A 51 7.75 12.44 22.51
C GLU A 51 6.55 11.57 22.11
N VAL A 52 6.77 10.40 21.51
CA VAL A 52 5.69 9.42 21.26
C VAL A 52 5.04 8.97 22.57
N GLU A 53 5.83 8.69 23.61
CA GLU A 53 5.33 8.33 24.94
C GLU A 53 4.55 9.48 25.60
N ASN A 54 4.98 10.72 25.40
CA ASN A 54 4.29 11.91 25.88
C ASN A 54 2.89 12.02 25.25
N VAL A 55 2.79 11.81 23.94
CA VAL A 55 1.50 11.77 23.23
C VAL A 55 0.62 10.63 23.75
N ARG A 56 1.16 9.41 23.89
CA ARG A 56 0.41 8.28 24.46
C ARG A 56 -0.17 8.60 25.84
N ARG A 57 0.61 9.23 26.73
CA ARG A 57 0.15 9.64 28.07
C ARG A 57 -0.98 10.66 28.00
N LYS A 58 -0.91 11.63 27.09
CA LYS A 58 -1.96 12.64 26.87
C LYS A 58 -3.25 12.03 26.39
N ILE A 59 -3.17 11.04 25.51
CA ILE A 59 -4.32 10.28 25.03
C ILE A 59 -4.91 9.42 26.15
N ALA A 60 -4.08 8.63 26.83
CA ALA A 60 -4.52 7.73 27.90
C ALA A 60 -5.13 8.45 29.11
N SER A 61 -4.67 9.67 29.41
CA SER A 61 -5.22 10.51 30.49
C SER A 61 -6.49 11.29 30.10
N GLY A 62 -6.85 11.31 28.81
CA GLY A 62 -7.92 12.14 28.27
C GLY A 62 -7.55 13.64 28.16
N GLU A 63 -6.30 14.01 28.40
CA GLU A 63 -5.81 15.38 28.21
C GLU A 63 -5.91 15.81 26.74
N TRP A 64 -5.66 14.89 25.81
CA TRP A 64 -5.74 15.10 24.37
C TRP A 64 -7.07 15.75 23.93
N GLU A 65 -8.18 15.35 24.55
CA GLU A 65 -9.52 15.88 24.23
C GLU A 65 -9.68 17.38 24.51
N ARG A 66 -8.82 17.95 25.35
CA ARG A 66 -8.85 19.35 25.78
C ARG A 66 -7.95 20.28 24.97
N TYR A 67 -7.03 19.72 24.17
CA TYR A 67 -6.12 20.49 23.32
C TYR A 67 -6.91 21.32 22.32
N SER A 68 -6.48 22.51 21.94
CA SER A 68 -7.00 23.27 20.79
C SER A 68 -6.63 22.61 19.46
N LEU A 69 -7.23 23.08 18.36
CA LEU A 69 -6.89 22.57 17.02
C LEU A 69 -5.43 22.89 16.68
N GLU A 70 -4.97 24.09 17.05
CA GLU A 70 -3.61 24.57 16.85
C GLU A 70 -2.60 23.74 17.64
N GLU A 71 -2.92 23.36 18.88
CA GLU A 71 -2.05 22.47 19.67
C GLU A 71 -1.98 21.05 19.08
N MET A 72 -3.10 20.51 18.59
CA MET A 72 -3.11 19.21 17.89
C MET A 72 -2.28 19.24 16.60
N HIS A 73 -2.45 20.29 15.79
CA HIS A 73 -1.67 20.52 14.58
C HIS A 73 -0.18 20.63 14.89
N SER A 74 0.19 21.43 15.91
CA SER A 74 1.59 21.59 16.29
C SER A 74 2.23 20.28 16.74
N LEU A 75 1.54 19.47 17.54
CA LEU A 75 2.04 18.14 17.91
C LEU A 75 2.17 17.21 16.71
N ASN A 76 1.23 17.27 15.77
CA ASN A 76 1.31 16.50 14.52
C ASN A 76 2.56 16.88 13.72
N GLU A 77 2.82 18.17 13.51
CA GLU A 77 4.03 18.61 12.80
C GLU A 77 5.32 18.18 13.51
N ILE A 78 5.38 18.27 14.85
CA ILE A 78 6.55 17.89 15.63
C ILE A 78 6.91 16.42 15.39
N LEU A 79 5.93 15.52 15.47
CA LEU A 79 6.13 14.07 15.33
C LEU A 79 6.70 13.68 13.96
N TYR A 80 6.41 14.44 12.91
CA TYR A 80 6.84 14.14 11.53
C TYR A 80 7.91 15.09 11.00
N SER A 81 8.38 16.02 11.83
CA SER A 81 9.18 17.17 11.39
C SER A 81 10.47 16.76 10.68
N ASP A 82 11.21 15.79 11.19
CA ASP A 82 12.53 15.40 10.70
C ASP A 82 12.50 14.73 9.32
N ILE A 83 11.42 14.03 8.97
CA ILE A 83 11.27 13.39 7.64
C ILE A 83 10.52 14.27 6.63
N ALA A 84 10.02 15.44 7.06
CA ALA A 84 9.26 16.34 6.21
C ALA A 84 10.17 17.26 5.36
N GLY A 85 9.87 17.32 4.06
CA GLY A 85 10.54 18.23 3.12
C GLY A 85 12.07 18.09 3.12
N ALA A 86 12.79 19.21 3.04
CA ALA A 86 14.24 19.23 2.97
C ALA A 86 14.95 18.72 4.24
N ARG A 87 14.24 18.59 5.38
CA ARG A 87 14.83 18.05 6.62
C ARG A 87 15.14 16.56 6.51
N TYR A 88 14.45 15.85 5.62
CA TYR A 88 14.71 14.44 5.35
C TYR A 88 16.16 14.17 4.95
N GLU A 89 16.80 15.09 4.22
CA GLU A 89 18.21 14.95 3.81
C GLU A 89 19.19 14.86 4.99
N ARG A 90 18.75 15.23 6.21
CA ARG A 90 19.54 15.18 7.45
C ARG A 90 18.88 14.31 8.53
N SER A 91 17.90 13.50 8.16
CA SER A 91 17.24 12.57 9.10
C SER A 91 17.96 11.23 9.11
N TYR A 92 18.01 10.58 10.27
CA TYR A 92 18.48 9.19 10.37
C TYR A 92 17.58 8.18 9.65
N ALA A 93 16.39 8.60 9.20
CA ALA A 93 15.55 7.84 8.28
C ALA A 93 16.00 7.97 6.81
N ASN A 94 16.98 8.80 6.48
CA ASN A 94 17.54 8.83 5.14
C ASN A 94 18.76 7.88 5.07
N PRO A 95 18.74 6.83 4.22
CA PRO A 95 19.84 5.87 4.17
C PRO A 95 21.20 6.49 3.85
N ALA A 96 21.25 7.51 2.98
CA ALA A 96 22.50 8.18 2.63
C ALA A 96 23.08 8.93 3.83
N PHE A 97 22.24 9.70 4.53
CA PHE A 97 22.66 10.42 5.74
C PHE A 97 23.07 9.46 6.87
N ALA A 98 22.29 8.40 7.10
CA ALA A 98 22.60 7.42 8.14
C ALA A 98 23.94 6.71 7.87
N VAL A 99 24.22 6.34 6.61
CA VAL A 99 25.50 5.73 6.21
C VAL A 99 26.66 6.72 6.30
N GLU A 100 26.47 7.97 5.91
CA GLU A 100 27.49 9.01 6.05
C GLU A 100 27.90 9.19 7.52
N MET A 101 26.92 9.24 8.42
CA MET A 101 27.15 9.51 9.84
C MET A 101 27.62 8.28 10.63
N LEU A 102 27.11 7.09 10.31
CA LEU A 102 27.23 5.88 11.15
C LEU A 102 27.98 4.74 10.43
N GLY A 103 28.45 4.97 9.22
CA GLY A 103 29.18 4.01 8.39
C GLY A 103 28.28 3.07 7.56
N PRO A 104 28.84 2.36 6.57
CA PRO A 104 28.05 1.65 5.55
C PRO A 104 27.11 0.57 6.07
N ASP A 105 27.62 -0.34 6.90
CA ASP A 105 26.83 -1.48 7.35
C ASP A 105 25.96 -1.12 8.57
N MET A 106 26.52 -0.39 9.52
CA MET A 106 25.81 -0.03 10.76
C MET A 106 24.78 1.07 10.51
N GLY A 107 25.10 2.06 9.67
CA GLY A 107 24.16 3.10 9.27
C GLY A 107 22.92 2.57 8.57
N ARG A 108 23.04 1.53 7.74
CA ARG A 108 21.88 0.84 7.13
C ARG A 108 20.96 0.19 8.18
N LEU A 109 21.53 -0.53 9.15
CA LEU A 109 20.76 -1.20 10.20
C LEU A 109 20.10 -0.19 11.15
N LEU A 110 20.80 0.89 11.50
CA LEU A 110 20.27 1.94 12.35
C LEU A 110 19.26 2.83 11.62
N CYS A 111 19.39 3.02 10.31
CA CYS A 111 18.35 3.66 9.48
C CYS A 111 17.05 2.85 9.51
N LEU A 112 17.12 1.53 9.31
CA LEU A 112 15.99 0.63 9.43
C LEU A 112 15.37 0.70 10.83
N LEU A 113 16.21 0.63 11.87
CA LEU A 113 15.74 0.71 13.26
C LEU A 113 15.00 2.03 13.52
N TYR A 114 15.54 3.15 13.04
CA TYR A 114 14.92 4.45 13.21
C TYR A 114 13.56 4.52 12.49
N ALA A 115 13.45 4.02 11.26
CA ALA A 115 12.17 3.93 10.56
C ALA A 115 11.17 3.03 11.30
N GLU A 116 11.62 1.92 11.89
CA GLU A 116 10.77 1.04 12.69
C GLU A 116 10.26 1.73 13.97
N MET A 117 11.10 2.54 14.63
CA MET A 117 10.68 3.32 15.81
C MET A 117 9.54 4.29 15.48
N ARG A 118 9.48 4.81 14.25
CA ARG A 118 8.41 5.72 13.81
C ARG A 118 7.05 5.03 13.67
N SER A 119 7.01 3.70 13.54
CA SER A 119 5.75 2.93 13.61
C SER A 119 5.04 3.07 14.96
N GLY A 120 5.75 3.54 16.00
CA GLY A 120 5.19 3.83 17.31
C GLY A 120 4.21 5.00 17.34
N ILE A 121 4.25 5.93 16.38
CA ILE A 121 3.33 7.07 16.34
C ILE A 121 1.87 6.61 16.36
N PRO A 122 1.37 5.81 15.38
CA PRO A 122 -0.01 5.35 15.40
C PRO A 122 -0.35 4.48 16.63
N TYR A 123 0.61 3.69 17.13
CA TYR A 123 0.40 2.84 18.33
C TYR A 123 0.09 3.65 19.59
N ALA A 124 0.60 4.87 19.71
CA ALA A 124 0.24 5.78 20.80
C ALA A 124 -1.23 6.21 20.75
N PHE A 125 -1.78 6.42 19.56
CA PHE A 125 -3.19 6.80 19.35
C PHE A 125 -4.15 5.63 19.49
N GLU A 126 -3.74 4.45 19.03
CA GLU A 126 -4.53 3.21 19.11
C GLU A 126 -4.50 2.56 20.50
N GLY A 127 -3.74 3.10 21.44
CA GLY A 127 -3.61 2.54 22.79
C GLY A 127 -2.85 1.21 22.84
N ARG A 128 -1.97 0.96 21.87
CA ARG A 128 -1.12 -0.24 21.76
C ARG A 128 0.17 -0.09 22.57
N MET A 129 0.02 0.01 23.90
CA MET A 129 1.17 0.15 24.80
C MET A 129 2.08 -1.08 24.77
N ASP A 130 1.51 -2.26 24.54
CA ASP A 130 2.25 -3.50 24.30
C ASP A 130 3.20 -3.38 23.09
N TYR A 131 2.73 -2.82 21.96
CA TYR A 131 3.56 -2.60 20.78
C TYR A 131 4.65 -1.56 21.02
N LEU A 132 4.31 -0.45 21.67
CA LEU A 132 5.30 0.56 22.04
C LEU A 132 6.39 -0.02 22.95
N THR A 133 6.02 -0.88 23.89
CA THR A 133 6.98 -1.55 24.78
C THR A 133 7.95 -2.43 23.99
N ILE A 134 7.41 -3.21 23.05
CA ILE A 134 8.20 -4.07 22.15
C ILE A 134 9.21 -3.23 21.32
N LEU A 135 8.78 -2.09 20.75
CA LEU A 135 9.67 -1.18 20.03
C LEU A 135 10.76 -0.59 20.93
N TYR A 136 10.39 -0.15 22.13
CA TYR A 136 11.34 0.45 23.06
C TYR A 136 12.37 -0.58 23.53
N GLU A 137 11.96 -1.82 23.78
CA GLU A 137 12.87 -2.90 24.15
C GLU A 137 13.84 -3.26 23.02
N LEU A 138 13.39 -3.29 21.76
CA LEU A 138 14.27 -3.47 20.60
C LEU A 138 15.35 -2.37 20.56
N PHE A 139 14.95 -1.11 20.69
CA PHE A 139 15.88 0.02 20.70
C PHE A 139 16.88 -0.08 21.86
N LEU A 140 16.40 -0.41 23.06
CA LEU A 140 17.23 -0.55 24.26
C LEU A 140 18.20 -1.73 24.17
N GLU A 141 17.78 -2.86 23.59
CA GLU A 141 18.65 -4.02 23.37
C GLU A 141 19.82 -3.64 22.47
N ILE A 142 19.54 -2.97 21.34
CA ILE A 142 20.58 -2.49 20.43
C ILE A 142 21.48 -1.46 21.11
N TYR A 143 20.92 -0.47 21.83
CA TYR A 143 21.72 0.49 22.60
C TYR A 143 22.67 -0.20 23.59
N ASN A 144 22.19 -1.21 24.32
CA ASN A 144 22.99 -1.95 25.30
C ASN A 144 24.14 -2.73 24.64
N CYS A 145 23.99 -3.18 23.39
CA CYS A 145 25.10 -3.78 22.64
C CYS A 145 26.21 -2.76 22.36
N PHE A 146 25.85 -1.52 22.02
CA PHE A 146 26.83 -0.44 21.86
C PHE A 146 27.49 -0.06 23.19
N GLU A 147 26.71 0.06 24.26
CA GLU A 147 27.24 0.38 25.59
C GLU A 147 28.21 -0.70 26.08
N ARG A 148 27.91 -1.99 25.84
CA ARG A 148 28.79 -3.10 26.19
C ARG A 148 30.07 -3.09 25.36
N ALA A 149 29.98 -2.86 24.05
CA ALA A 149 31.15 -2.80 23.18
C ALA A 149 32.11 -1.68 23.61
N GLU A 150 31.60 -0.50 23.96
CA GLU A 150 32.39 0.63 24.46
C GLU A 150 33.07 0.32 25.80
N LYS A 151 32.34 -0.33 26.73
CA LYS A 151 32.90 -0.77 28.01
C LYS A 151 34.02 -1.79 27.83
N ASP A 152 33.84 -2.79 26.98
CA ASP A 152 34.85 -3.83 26.72
C ASP A 152 36.16 -3.23 26.17
N VAL A 153 36.06 -2.21 25.32
CA VAL A 153 37.23 -1.49 24.79
C VAL A 153 37.89 -0.65 25.88
N THR A 154 37.10 0.12 26.64
CA THR A 154 37.59 0.95 27.75
C THR A 154 38.30 0.12 28.82
N GLU A 155 37.76 -1.04 29.18
CA GLU A 155 38.37 -1.96 30.16
C GLU A 155 39.67 -2.57 29.65
N LYS A 156 39.74 -2.98 28.38
CA LYS A 156 40.98 -3.48 27.76
C LYS A 156 42.08 -2.43 27.77
N PHE A 157 41.76 -1.17 27.49
CA PHE A 157 42.72 -0.07 27.58
C PHE A 157 43.24 0.11 29.01
N ARG A 158 42.35 0.14 30.02
CA ARG A 158 42.76 0.24 31.44
C ARG A 158 43.66 -0.91 31.88
N GLN A 159 43.40 -2.13 31.41
CA GLN A 159 44.24 -3.29 31.72
C GLN A 159 45.61 -3.23 31.02
N GLN A 160 45.70 -2.67 29.82
CA GLN A 160 46.96 -2.50 29.10
C GLN A 160 47.84 -1.38 29.70
N GLU A 161 47.25 -0.30 30.20
CA GLU A 161 47.97 0.77 30.92
C GLU A 161 48.62 0.27 32.22
N HIS A 162 48.04 -0.72 32.89
CA HIS A 162 48.62 -1.31 34.10
C HIS A 162 49.82 -2.23 33.87
N ILE A 163 50.16 -2.58 32.61
CA ILE A 163 51.21 -3.55 32.27
C ILE A 163 52.49 -2.88 31.70
N GLN A 164 52.45 -1.60 31.32
CA GLN A 164 53.63 -0.90 30.77
C GLN A 164 54.37 -0.04 31.83
N PRO A 165 55.72 -0.13 31.99
CA PRO A 165 56.48 0.75 32.86
C PRO A 165 56.59 2.17 32.25
N GLU A 166 56.71 3.17 33.13
CA GLU A 166 56.93 4.59 32.80
C GLU A 166 58.20 4.80 31.96
N GLY A 167 58.13 4.68 30.63
CA GLY A 167 59.31 4.85 29.78
C GLY A 167 59.11 4.91 28.26
N SER A 168 57.95 4.53 27.72
CA SER A 168 57.68 4.57 26.28
C SER A 168 56.40 5.34 25.97
N ARG A 169 56.43 6.66 26.21
CA ARG A 169 55.38 7.60 25.78
C ARG A 169 55.82 8.34 24.53
N GLU A 170 55.98 7.65 23.41
CA GLU A 170 56.04 8.31 22.10
C GLU A 170 55.19 7.53 21.09
N SER A 171 54.33 8.29 20.40
CA SER A 171 53.36 7.93 19.34
C SER A 171 52.25 6.93 19.70
N ALA A 172 51.22 7.42 20.40
CA ALA A 172 49.86 6.88 20.33
C ALA A 172 48.88 8.04 20.04
N GLN A 173 49.01 8.62 18.84
CA GLN A 173 48.03 9.53 18.26
C GLN A 173 47.27 8.86 17.10
N ASP A 174 47.30 7.52 17.03
CA ASP A 174 46.42 6.78 16.13
C ASP A 174 45.02 6.71 16.75
N GLU A 175 44.05 7.21 15.99
CA GLU A 175 42.61 7.30 16.22
C GLU A 175 42.08 6.33 17.28
N GLN A 176 41.56 6.92 18.36
CA GLN A 176 40.79 6.26 19.41
C GLN A 176 39.50 5.68 18.82
N LYS A 177 39.57 4.50 18.19
CA LYS A 177 38.37 3.79 17.72
C LYS A 177 37.59 3.30 18.94
N GLY A 178 36.51 4.00 19.27
CA GLY A 178 35.55 3.59 20.28
C GLY A 178 35.00 2.17 20.01
N GLY A 179 34.46 1.54 21.03
CA GLY A 179 33.90 0.19 20.93
C GLY A 179 32.56 0.16 20.20
N VAL A 180 32.54 -0.50 19.05
CA VAL A 180 31.34 -0.70 18.23
C VAL A 180 30.99 -2.21 18.19
N PRO A 181 29.71 -2.60 18.36
CA PRO A 181 29.31 -4.00 18.31
C PRO A 181 29.47 -4.57 16.90
N GLN A 182 29.46 -5.89 16.78
CA GLN A 182 29.54 -6.54 15.48
C GLN A 182 28.24 -6.29 14.70
N VAL A 183 28.34 -5.92 13.43
CA VAL A 183 27.19 -5.73 12.52
C VAL A 183 26.25 -6.94 12.53
N LYS A 184 26.82 -8.15 12.58
CA LYS A 184 26.04 -9.39 12.64
C LYS A 184 25.16 -9.45 13.89
N GLU A 185 25.67 -9.01 15.03
CA GLU A 185 24.91 -9.03 16.29
C GLU A 185 23.65 -8.15 16.19
N ILE A 186 23.80 -6.92 15.70
CA ILE A 186 22.66 -6.00 15.53
C ILE A 186 21.65 -6.54 14.52
N ARG A 187 22.14 -7.14 13.42
CA ARG A 187 21.29 -7.78 12.42
C ARG A 187 20.51 -8.97 12.99
N ASP A 188 21.16 -9.80 13.80
CA ASP A 188 20.52 -10.95 14.44
C ASP A 188 19.43 -10.50 15.42
N ILE A 189 19.64 -9.41 16.18
CA ILE A 189 18.61 -8.81 17.04
C ILE A 189 17.38 -8.38 16.22
N ILE A 190 17.58 -7.67 15.11
CA ILE A 190 16.49 -7.25 14.21
C ILE A 190 15.77 -8.46 13.59
N TYR A 191 16.52 -9.50 13.20
CA TYR A 191 15.94 -10.73 12.67
C TYR A 191 15.01 -11.41 13.69
N TRP A 192 15.49 -11.59 14.92
CA TRP A 192 14.71 -12.25 15.97
C TRP A 192 13.53 -11.39 16.42
N TYR A 193 13.68 -10.07 16.49
CA TYR A 193 12.55 -9.16 16.65
C TYR A 193 11.47 -9.41 15.59
N ALA A 194 11.85 -9.40 14.31
CA ALA A 194 10.91 -9.58 13.21
C ALA A 194 10.27 -10.98 13.21
N SER A 195 11.04 -12.02 13.57
CA SER A 195 10.61 -13.42 13.57
C SER A 195 9.74 -13.76 14.78
N ASP A 196 10.17 -13.36 15.97
CA ASP A 196 9.52 -13.70 17.24
C ASP A 196 8.22 -12.93 17.42
N TYR A 197 8.22 -11.63 17.12
CA TYR A 197 6.99 -10.82 17.16
C TYR A 197 6.14 -10.92 15.88
N CYS A 198 6.51 -11.81 14.95
CA CYS A 198 5.68 -12.11 13.78
C CYS A 198 4.29 -12.59 14.19
N ASP A 199 4.19 -13.50 15.17
CA ASP A 199 2.92 -14.03 15.67
C ASP A 199 2.09 -13.04 16.50
N VAL A 200 2.65 -11.86 16.76
CA VAL A 200 1.97 -10.72 17.36
C VAL A 200 1.52 -9.75 16.26
N PHE A 201 2.46 -9.17 15.52
CA PHE A 201 2.17 -8.12 14.54
C PHE A 201 1.40 -8.64 13.34
N LEU A 202 1.82 -9.76 12.74
CA LEU A 202 1.13 -10.31 11.56
C LEU A 202 -0.24 -10.89 11.94
N ALA A 203 -0.35 -11.52 13.10
CA ALA A 203 -1.61 -12.07 13.59
C ALA A 203 -2.66 -10.99 13.85
N ASP A 204 -2.29 -9.97 14.62
CA ASP A 204 -3.17 -8.83 14.87
C ASP A 204 -3.53 -8.13 13.54
N ARG A 205 -2.58 -8.02 12.61
CA ARG A 205 -2.80 -7.44 11.29
C ARG A 205 -3.83 -8.20 10.46
N ILE A 206 -3.82 -9.53 10.46
CA ILE A 206 -4.84 -10.34 9.76
C ILE A 206 -6.20 -10.10 10.41
N LEU A 207 -6.25 -10.11 11.75
CA LEU A 207 -7.50 -9.90 12.49
C LEU A 207 -8.08 -8.50 12.30
N GLU A 208 -7.26 -7.46 12.24
CA GLU A 208 -7.69 -6.11 11.92
C GLU A 208 -8.37 -5.99 10.55
N GLN A 209 -8.15 -6.95 9.63
CA GLN A 209 -8.74 -6.93 8.28
C GLN A 209 -10.06 -7.70 8.18
N ILE A 210 -10.34 -8.61 9.11
CA ILE A 210 -11.49 -9.54 9.02
C ILE A 210 -12.43 -9.48 10.22
N ASP A 211 -12.02 -8.91 11.36
CA ASP A 211 -12.79 -8.89 12.59
C ASP A 211 -13.36 -7.48 12.89
N PRO A 212 -14.69 -7.29 12.82
CA PRO A 212 -15.36 -6.03 13.14
C PRO A 212 -15.14 -5.51 14.56
N ASP A 213 -14.71 -6.35 15.51
CA ASP A 213 -14.43 -5.90 16.86
C ASP A 213 -13.15 -5.03 16.93
N SER A 214 -12.29 -5.08 15.89
CA SER A 214 -11.23 -4.08 15.66
C SER A 214 -11.82 -2.75 15.17
N SER A 215 -12.38 -1.99 16.11
CA SER A 215 -13.28 -0.87 15.83
C SER A 215 -12.67 0.53 15.90
N PHE A 216 -11.34 0.69 16.09
CA PHE A 216 -10.70 1.99 16.34
C PHE A 216 -11.16 3.13 15.42
N ALA A 217 -11.04 2.94 14.09
CA ALA A 217 -11.45 3.96 13.13
C ALA A 217 -12.97 4.08 13.01
N VAL A 218 -13.70 2.96 13.09
CA VAL A 218 -15.18 2.94 13.07
C VAL A 218 -15.72 3.78 14.22
N ASP A 219 -15.23 3.58 15.44
CA ASP A 219 -15.64 4.32 16.64
C ASP A 219 -15.42 5.83 16.48
N ILE A 220 -14.28 6.26 15.92
CA ILE A 220 -14.02 7.67 15.67
C ILE A 220 -15.05 8.21 14.67
N ILE A 221 -15.25 7.52 13.54
CA ILE A 221 -16.16 7.97 12.48
C ILE A 221 -17.59 8.02 12.97
N GLU A 222 -18.03 7.12 13.86
CA GLU A 222 -19.41 7.10 14.35
C GLU A 222 -19.70 8.13 15.44
N HIS A 223 -18.73 8.42 16.30
CA HIS A 223 -18.96 9.20 17.51
C HIS A 223 -18.36 10.61 17.49
N ALA A 224 -17.42 10.90 16.59
CA ALA A 224 -16.83 12.22 16.51
C ALA A 224 -17.79 13.28 15.90
N ASP A 225 -17.57 14.54 16.25
CA ASP A 225 -18.18 15.67 15.53
C ASP A 225 -17.40 15.91 14.23
N LEU A 226 -17.97 15.50 13.10
CA LEU A 226 -17.36 15.68 11.77
C LEU A 226 -17.52 17.10 11.23
N GLU A 227 -18.23 17.98 11.94
CA GLU A 227 -18.33 19.39 11.58
C GLU A 227 -17.07 20.19 12.00
N ASN A 228 -16.09 19.53 12.64
CA ASN A 228 -14.85 20.13 13.16
C ASN A 228 -13.60 19.31 12.79
N ASP A 229 -12.52 19.97 12.34
CA ASP A 229 -11.27 19.33 11.92
C ASP A 229 -10.54 18.52 13.01
N ARG A 230 -10.85 18.74 14.30
CA ARG A 230 -10.20 18.04 15.44
C ARG A 230 -10.23 16.52 15.35
N TYR A 231 -11.28 15.94 14.76
CA TYR A 231 -11.39 14.48 14.73
C TYR A 231 -10.28 13.83 13.89
N LEU A 232 -9.75 14.51 12.87
CA LEU A 232 -8.71 13.99 12.00
C LEU A 232 -7.44 13.64 12.79
N TYR A 233 -7.10 14.48 13.78
CA TYR A 233 -5.94 14.26 14.66
C TYR A 233 -6.13 13.12 15.66
N ARG A 234 -7.33 12.55 15.80
CA ARG A 234 -7.55 11.35 16.64
C ARG A 234 -7.04 10.09 15.98
N PHE A 235 -6.92 10.08 14.65
CA PHE A 235 -6.42 8.93 13.92
C PHE A 235 -4.92 8.73 14.10
N GLY A 236 -4.13 9.70 14.56
CA GLY A 236 -2.68 9.53 14.69
C GLY A 236 -1.94 9.43 13.36
N GLU A 237 -2.53 9.96 12.29
CA GLU A 237 -1.91 10.11 10.97
C GLU A 237 -1.29 11.51 10.82
N TYR A 238 -0.42 11.68 9.84
CA TYR A 238 0.02 13.01 9.41
C TYR A 238 -1.09 13.71 8.65
N ILE A 239 -1.40 14.96 9.00
CA ILE A 239 -2.52 15.72 8.45
C ILE A 239 -2.00 16.97 7.75
N THR A 240 -2.43 17.19 6.52
CA THR A 240 -2.11 18.37 5.70
C THR A 240 -3.38 19.09 5.24
N GLU A 241 -3.21 20.15 4.45
CA GLU A 241 -4.34 20.82 3.81
C GLU A 241 -5.09 19.93 2.81
N ASN A 242 -4.53 18.79 2.36
CA ASN A 242 -5.27 17.86 1.52
C ASN A 242 -6.43 17.20 2.29
N GLU A 243 -6.16 16.66 3.48
CA GLU A 243 -7.17 16.01 4.33
C GLU A 243 -8.14 17.07 4.89
N LEU A 244 -7.61 18.18 5.39
CA LEU A 244 -8.42 19.29 5.95
C LEU A 244 -9.30 19.96 4.90
N GLY A 245 -8.73 20.26 3.72
CA GLY A 245 -9.44 20.89 2.62
C GLY A 245 -10.55 19.99 2.06
N THR A 246 -10.29 18.69 1.98
CA THR A 246 -11.31 17.69 1.59
C THR A 246 -12.45 17.65 2.61
N ALA A 247 -12.14 17.52 3.91
CA ALA A 247 -13.16 17.52 4.96
C ALA A 247 -14.00 18.81 4.94
N ARG A 248 -13.36 19.98 4.79
CA ARG A 248 -14.03 21.28 4.65
C ARG A 248 -14.95 21.34 3.43
N HIS A 249 -14.49 20.85 2.29
CA HIS A 249 -15.28 20.84 1.06
C HIS A 249 -16.52 19.95 1.21
N LEU A 250 -16.36 18.74 1.73
CA LEU A 250 -17.48 17.82 1.98
C LEU A 250 -18.48 18.37 3.01
N ARG A 251 -18.03 19.17 3.98
CA ARG A 251 -18.95 19.87 4.90
C ARG A 251 -19.80 20.93 4.20
N ALA A 252 -19.25 21.60 3.19
CA ALA A 252 -19.93 22.65 2.43
C ALA A 252 -20.94 22.09 1.40
N LEU A 253 -20.81 20.83 0.99
CA LEU A 253 -21.75 20.20 0.06
C LEU A 253 -23.12 19.94 0.70
N PRO A 254 -24.20 19.97 -0.10
CA PRO A 254 -25.52 19.54 0.35
C PRO A 254 -25.51 18.09 0.87
N GLU A 255 -26.27 17.81 1.93
CA GLU A 255 -26.34 16.45 2.49
C GLU A 255 -26.81 15.41 1.47
N GLU A 256 -27.71 15.80 0.56
CA GLU A 256 -28.18 14.94 -0.55
C GLU A 256 -27.01 14.54 -1.47
N THR A 257 -26.06 15.43 -1.73
CA THR A 257 -24.86 15.13 -2.52
C THR A 257 -23.95 14.14 -1.81
N ILE A 258 -23.69 14.34 -0.52
CA ILE A 258 -22.88 13.41 0.29
C ILE A 258 -23.53 12.02 0.35
N ARG A 259 -24.85 11.97 0.50
CA ARG A 259 -25.63 10.73 0.46
C ARG A 259 -25.52 10.06 -0.90
N LYS A 260 -25.64 10.80 -2.00
CA LYS A 260 -25.48 10.27 -3.36
C LYS A 260 -24.09 9.65 -3.58
N MET A 261 -23.03 10.30 -3.09
CA MET A 261 -21.66 9.76 -3.16
C MET A 261 -21.55 8.41 -2.44
N ALA A 262 -22.07 8.32 -1.21
CA ALA A 262 -22.08 7.08 -0.43
C ALA A 262 -22.96 6.01 -1.06
N ASP A 263 -24.15 6.37 -1.55
CA ASP A 263 -25.11 5.45 -2.16
C ASP A 263 -24.52 4.82 -3.42
N VAL A 264 -23.94 5.61 -4.33
CA VAL A 264 -23.29 5.07 -5.55
C VAL A 264 -22.13 4.13 -5.22
N TYR A 265 -21.29 4.53 -4.27
CA TYR A 265 -20.17 3.71 -3.80
C TYR A 265 -20.63 2.38 -3.18
N THR A 266 -21.65 2.39 -2.32
CA THR A 266 -22.13 1.16 -1.67
C THR A 266 -23.05 0.32 -2.56
N GLU A 267 -23.82 0.93 -3.46
CA GLU A 267 -24.67 0.19 -4.40
C GLU A 267 -23.86 -0.48 -5.50
N GLY A 268 -22.76 0.14 -5.97
CA GLY A 268 -21.78 -0.56 -6.81
C GLY A 268 -21.43 -1.90 -6.16
N TYR A 269 -20.98 -1.87 -4.91
CA TYR A 269 -20.62 -3.08 -4.16
C TYR A 269 -21.70 -4.16 -4.19
N ARG A 270 -22.95 -3.80 -3.92
CA ARG A 270 -24.09 -4.73 -3.96
C ARG A 270 -24.37 -5.25 -5.38
N ILE A 271 -24.25 -4.40 -6.40
CA ILE A 271 -24.47 -4.78 -7.80
C ILE A 271 -23.37 -5.73 -8.27
N GLY A 272 -22.11 -5.52 -7.87
CA GLY A 272 -21.01 -6.43 -8.19
C GLY A 272 -21.29 -7.87 -7.75
N PHE A 273 -21.90 -8.06 -6.57
CA PHE A 273 -22.36 -9.39 -6.13
C PHE A 273 -23.45 -9.97 -7.05
N ILE A 274 -24.40 -9.14 -7.50
CA ILE A 274 -25.50 -9.57 -8.35
C ILE A 274 -25.00 -9.99 -9.74
N ASN A 275 -24.19 -9.14 -10.36
CA ASN A 275 -23.70 -9.35 -11.73
C ASN A 275 -22.80 -10.59 -11.83
N THR A 276 -22.02 -10.86 -10.77
CA THR A 276 -21.16 -12.05 -10.70
C THR A 276 -21.85 -13.29 -10.13
N GLY A 277 -23.17 -13.22 -9.85
CA GLY A 277 -23.94 -14.35 -9.33
C GLY A 277 -23.53 -14.81 -7.91
N LYS A 278 -22.86 -13.94 -7.15
CA LYS A 278 -22.33 -14.21 -5.81
C LYS A 278 -23.38 -13.93 -4.74
N ASP A 279 -23.54 -14.88 -3.81
CA ASP A 279 -24.51 -14.76 -2.72
C ASP A 279 -23.93 -13.95 -1.55
N LEU A 280 -24.27 -12.66 -1.49
CA LEU A 280 -23.86 -11.76 -0.42
C LEU A 280 -24.33 -12.22 0.97
N SER A 281 -25.44 -12.96 1.08
CA SER A 281 -25.99 -13.38 2.37
C SER A 281 -25.10 -14.36 3.16
N LYS A 282 -24.10 -14.94 2.49
CA LYS A 282 -23.06 -15.77 3.12
C LYS A 282 -21.99 -14.95 3.84
N LYS A 283 -21.98 -13.63 3.64
CA LYS A 283 -20.96 -12.72 4.15
C LYS A 283 -21.54 -11.79 5.21
N SER A 284 -20.68 -11.34 6.12
CA SER A 284 -21.09 -10.48 7.25
C SER A 284 -20.13 -9.32 7.50
N VAL A 285 -18.98 -9.27 6.80
CA VAL A 285 -17.93 -8.27 7.03
C VAL A 285 -17.54 -7.60 5.72
N VAL A 286 -17.50 -6.27 5.70
CA VAL A 286 -16.97 -5.48 4.58
C VAL A 286 -15.76 -4.67 5.05
N ASN A 287 -14.72 -4.61 4.23
CA ASN A 287 -13.54 -3.82 4.56
C ASN A 287 -13.55 -2.49 3.82
N ILE A 288 -13.61 -1.37 4.55
CA ILE A 288 -13.57 -0.03 3.96
C ILE A 288 -12.14 0.52 4.01
N ARG A 289 -11.62 0.98 2.87
CA ARG A 289 -10.28 1.58 2.71
C ARG A 289 -10.44 2.97 2.12
N TYR A 290 -9.79 3.98 2.70
CA TYR A 290 -9.96 5.37 2.27
C TYR A 290 -8.86 6.30 2.82
N THR A 291 -8.62 7.42 2.15
CA THR A 291 -7.74 8.48 2.68
C THR A 291 -8.52 9.40 3.63
N LEU A 292 -7.89 9.85 4.73
CA LEU A 292 -8.54 10.74 5.70
C LEU A 292 -9.09 12.02 5.03
N GLY A 293 -10.17 12.56 5.58
CA GLY A 293 -10.91 13.70 5.05
C GLY A 293 -12.27 13.33 4.44
N PHE A 294 -12.51 12.05 4.12
CA PHE A 294 -13.77 11.55 3.55
C PHE A 294 -14.78 11.00 4.57
N GLU A 295 -14.53 11.18 5.88
CA GLU A 295 -15.28 10.50 6.96
C GLU A 295 -16.78 10.79 6.92
N LYS A 296 -17.20 11.96 6.40
CA LYS A 296 -18.62 12.32 6.24
C LYS A 296 -19.34 11.41 5.25
N VAL A 297 -18.66 11.00 4.16
CA VAL A 297 -19.18 10.02 3.20
C VAL A 297 -19.09 8.62 3.78
N ILE A 298 -17.96 8.27 4.42
CA ILE A 298 -17.74 6.94 5.01
C ILE A 298 -18.76 6.64 6.12
N ARG A 299 -19.16 7.62 6.93
CA ARG A 299 -20.22 7.45 7.93
C ARG A 299 -21.53 6.98 7.32
N ILE A 300 -21.94 7.55 6.18
CA ILE A 300 -23.16 7.11 5.47
C ILE A 300 -22.93 5.73 4.84
N ALA A 301 -21.74 5.48 4.29
CA ALA A 301 -21.40 4.18 3.72
C ALA A 301 -21.47 3.04 4.76
N ILE A 302 -20.99 3.28 5.99
CA ILE A 302 -21.14 2.36 7.13
C ILE A 302 -22.61 1.99 7.36
N ASP A 303 -23.51 2.98 7.39
CA ASP A 303 -24.93 2.73 7.57
C ASP A 303 -25.55 1.98 6.40
N ASN A 304 -25.12 2.27 5.16
CA ASN A 304 -25.56 1.55 3.98
C ASN A 304 -25.13 0.08 4.01
N PHE A 305 -23.87 -0.22 4.34
CA PHE A 305 -23.41 -1.59 4.48
C PHE A 305 -24.11 -2.35 5.60
N ARG A 306 -24.43 -1.70 6.72
CA ARG A 306 -25.24 -2.32 7.79
C ARG A 306 -26.64 -2.70 7.31
N LYS A 307 -27.28 -1.89 6.47
CA LYS A 307 -28.58 -2.23 5.85
C LYS A 307 -28.46 -3.45 4.92
N MET A 308 -27.27 -3.69 4.36
CA MET A 308 -26.96 -4.89 3.56
C MET A 308 -26.59 -6.11 4.43
N GLY A 309 -26.57 -5.98 5.76
CA GLY A 309 -26.18 -7.05 6.68
C GLY A 309 -24.68 -7.18 6.94
N LEU A 310 -23.88 -6.20 6.49
CA LEU A 310 -22.42 -6.20 6.63
C LEU A 310 -21.97 -5.29 7.77
N LYS A 311 -21.00 -5.76 8.55
CA LYS A 311 -20.29 -4.96 9.56
C LYS A 311 -19.02 -4.37 8.94
N PRO A 312 -18.75 -3.07 9.14
CA PRO A 312 -17.55 -2.44 8.60
C PRO A 312 -16.31 -2.84 9.39
N VAL A 313 -15.21 -3.07 8.67
CA VAL A 313 -13.85 -3.18 9.18
C VAL A 313 -13.00 -2.11 8.52
N ILE A 314 -12.41 -1.23 9.33
CA ILE A 314 -11.61 -0.07 8.88
C ILE A 314 -10.28 -0.11 9.62
N TYR A 315 -9.22 -0.50 8.91
CA TYR A 315 -7.88 -0.69 9.47
C TYR A 315 -6.86 0.23 8.81
N ARG A 316 -5.80 0.59 9.55
CA ARG A 316 -4.76 1.52 9.08
C ARG A 316 -3.85 0.89 8.04
N ALA A 317 -3.29 1.66 7.12
CA ALA A 317 -2.13 1.23 6.35
C ALA A 317 -0.98 0.78 7.26
N ALA A 318 -0.34 -0.35 6.93
CA ALA A 318 0.78 -0.86 7.71
C ALA A 318 2.04 0.00 7.50
N SER A 319 2.75 0.29 8.59
CA SER A 319 4.01 1.07 8.57
C SER A 319 5.21 0.32 9.14
N GLY A 320 4.98 -0.67 10.02
CA GLY A 320 6.05 -1.44 10.66
C GLY A 320 6.68 -2.50 9.75
N LEU A 321 7.93 -2.83 10.03
CA LEU A 321 8.83 -3.70 9.29
C LEU A 321 8.23 -5.08 8.97
N VAL A 322 7.49 -5.66 9.91
CA VAL A 322 6.92 -7.02 9.80
C VAL A 322 5.72 -7.05 8.84
N THR A 323 4.93 -5.98 8.82
CA THR A 323 3.60 -5.95 8.18
C THR A 323 3.53 -5.09 6.92
N LYS A 324 4.46 -4.16 6.71
CA LYS A 324 4.47 -3.29 5.53
C LYS A 324 4.67 -4.11 4.25
N ARG A 325 4.02 -3.67 3.17
CA ARG A 325 4.19 -4.24 1.83
C ARG A 325 4.82 -3.19 0.92
N GLU A 326 6.14 -3.16 0.93
CA GLU A 326 6.92 -2.14 0.24
C GLU A 326 6.44 -0.71 0.60
N HIS A 327 6.20 0.13 -0.40
CA HIS A 327 5.75 1.52 -0.25
C HIS A 327 4.21 1.66 -0.29
N HIS A 328 3.47 0.56 -0.44
CA HIS A 328 2.02 0.59 -0.63
C HIS A 328 1.28 0.91 0.68
N LYS A 329 0.27 1.79 0.61
CA LYS A 329 -0.60 2.16 1.73
C LYS A 329 -1.98 1.50 1.58
N ILE A 330 -2.13 0.28 2.10
CA ILE A 330 -3.39 -0.48 2.03
C ILE A 330 -4.15 -0.37 3.35
N GLY A 331 -5.32 0.25 3.35
CA GLY A 331 -6.15 0.52 4.53
C GLY A 331 -6.66 1.96 4.51
N TYR A 332 -6.85 2.57 5.68
CA TYR A 332 -6.91 4.03 5.79
C TYR A 332 -5.56 4.63 6.14
N PHE A 333 -5.29 5.84 5.67
CA PHE A 333 -4.08 6.61 5.98
C PHE A 333 -4.33 8.11 5.76
N GLY A 334 -3.50 8.97 6.36
CA GLY A 334 -3.53 10.41 6.11
C GLY A 334 -2.55 10.81 5.01
N ALA A 335 -1.94 11.98 5.14
CA ALA A 335 -0.95 12.44 4.17
C ALA A 335 0.35 11.62 4.23
N VAL A 336 0.93 11.34 3.06
CA VAL A 336 2.30 10.84 2.96
C VAL A 336 3.26 11.99 3.20
N VAL A 337 4.03 11.92 4.29
CA VAL A 337 4.95 13.00 4.71
C VAL A 337 6.03 13.24 3.66
N ASN A 338 6.59 12.17 3.11
CA ASN A 338 7.65 12.21 2.12
C ASN A 338 7.68 10.90 1.30
N TRP A 339 7.38 10.98 0.00
CA TRP A 339 7.41 9.82 -0.89
C TRP A 339 8.81 9.21 -1.08
N GLN A 340 9.88 10.01 -0.96
CA GLN A 340 11.25 9.48 -0.99
C GLN A 340 11.53 8.60 0.23
N TYR A 341 11.01 8.95 1.41
CA TYR A 341 11.10 8.10 2.60
C TYR A 341 10.40 6.75 2.39
N GLU A 342 9.17 6.75 1.88
CA GLU A 342 8.44 5.50 1.59
C GLU A 342 9.18 4.65 0.55
N TYR A 343 9.76 5.28 -0.47
CA TYR A 343 10.56 4.60 -1.48
C TYR A 343 11.86 4.02 -0.91
N ASP A 344 12.63 4.80 -0.14
CA ASP A 344 13.92 4.38 0.43
C ASP A 344 13.77 3.19 1.38
N HIS A 345 12.65 3.11 2.09
CA HIS A 345 12.36 2.05 3.07
C HIS A 345 11.53 0.88 2.51
N ARG A 346 11.23 0.85 1.21
CA ARG A 346 10.36 -0.18 0.61
C ARG A 346 10.92 -1.61 0.74
N GLN A 347 12.24 -1.76 0.80
CA GLN A 347 12.92 -3.08 0.79
C GLN A 347 13.82 -3.29 2.02
N ASP A 348 13.51 -2.66 3.15
CA ASP A 348 14.26 -2.83 4.42
C ASP A 348 14.46 -4.30 4.85
N GLN A 349 13.48 -5.17 4.54
CA GLN A 349 13.59 -6.60 4.82
C GLN A 349 14.80 -7.25 4.14
N ALA A 350 15.35 -6.66 3.07
CA ALA A 350 16.57 -7.15 2.41
C ALA A 350 17.77 -7.29 3.36
N LEU A 351 17.80 -6.57 4.49
CA LEU A 351 18.89 -6.64 5.45
C LEU A 351 18.94 -7.96 6.25
N PHE A 352 17.83 -8.69 6.35
CA PHE A 352 17.76 -9.92 7.16
C PHE A 352 16.89 -11.05 6.57
N MET A 353 16.08 -10.77 5.54
CA MET A 353 15.14 -11.74 4.97
C MET A 353 15.87 -12.98 4.45
N ASP A 354 15.45 -14.13 4.97
CA ASP A 354 15.88 -15.44 4.56
C ASP A 354 14.68 -16.40 4.41
N LYS A 355 14.95 -17.63 3.95
CA LYS A 355 13.91 -18.65 3.76
C LYS A 355 13.18 -18.97 5.06
N ARG A 356 13.87 -19.02 6.21
CA ARG A 356 13.25 -19.38 7.49
C ARG A 356 12.24 -18.32 7.94
N TYR A 357 12.58 -17.05 7.77
CA TYR A 357 11.69 -15.95 8.07
C TYR A 357 10.41 -15.99 7.22
N ILE A 358 10.55 -16.26 5.91
CA ILE A 358 9.39 -16.41 5.00
C ILE A 358 8.50 -17.59 5.42
N GLU A 359 9.07 -18.75 5.74
CA GLU A 359 8.30 -19.90 6.24
C GLU A 359 7.58 -19.58 7.55
N ARG A 360 8.24 -18.86 8.48
CA ARG A 360 7.63 -18.42 9.74
C ARG A 360 6.42 -17.53 9.50
N ARG A 361 6.52 -16.56 8.57
CA ARG A 361 5.37 -15.70 8.20
C ARG A 361 4.19 -16.50 7.65
N LEU A 362 4.46 -17.46 6.77
CA LEU A 362 3.42 -18.32 6.19
C LEU A 362 2.79 -19.25 7.22
N GLU A 363 3.59 -19.78 8.16
CA GLU A 363 3.10 -20.58 9.28
C GLU A 363 2.16 -19.77 10.17
N VAL A 364 2.58 -18.57 10.61
CA VAL A 364 1.76 -17.67 11.43
C VAL A 364 0.45 -17.34 10.71
N MET A 365 0.52 -16.95 9.43
CA MET A 365 -0.66 -16.63 8.62
C MET A 365 -1.63 -17.82 8.56
N ARG A 366 -1.13 -19.04 8.36
CA ARG A 366 -1.96 -20.25 8.34
C ARG A 366 -2.58 -20.52 9.71
N THR A 367 -1.81 -20.40 10.79
CA THR A 367 -2.31 -20.61 12.16
C THR A 367 -3.43 -19.63 12.48
N VAL A 368 -3.27 -18.35 12.15
CA VAL A 368 -4.27 -17.31 12.44
C VAL A 368 -5.54 -17.55 11.62
N TYR A 369 -5.41 -17.86 10.33
CA TYR A 369 -6.58 -18.19 9.52
C TYR A 369 -7.29 -19.46 9.98
N GLU A 370 -6.56 -20.49 10.43
CA GLU A 370 -7.18 -21.71 10.97
C GLU A 370 -7.94 -21.41 12.27
N GLN A 371 -7.37 -20.61 13.17
CA GLN A 371 -8.02 -20.19 14.42
C GLN A 371 -9.26 -19.32 14.19
N HIS A 372 -9.29 -18.57 13.08
CA HIS A 372 -10.33 -17.58 12.76
C HIS A 372 -11.05 -17.89 11.44
N ARG A 373 -11.17 -19.18 11.10
CA ARG A 373 -11.70 -19.66 9.81
C ARG A 373 -13.09 -19.13 9.49
N GLU A 374 -13.97 -19.07 10.50
CA GLU A 374 -15.33 -18.56 10.34
C GLU A 374 -15.36 -17.06 10.00
N LEU A 375 -14.51 -16.25 10.65
CA LEU A 375 -14.41 -14.82 10.36
C LEU A 375 -13.84 -14.59 8.96
N ALA A 376 -12.78 -15.31 8.59
CA ALA A 376 -12.17 -15.21 7.26
C ALA A 376 -13.18 -15.58 6.14
N ALA A 377 -13.96 -16.65 6.32
CA ALA A 377 -14.96 -17.07 5.35
C ALA A 377 -16.11 -16.04 5.18
N GLN A 378 -16.41 -15.25 6.21
CA GLN A 378 -17.47 -14.23 6.20
C GLN A 378 -17.05 -12.90 5.56
N PHE A 379 -15.79 -12.74 5.16
CA PHE A 379 -15.28 -11.55 4.51
C PHE A 379 -15.85 -11.37 3.10
N ALA A 380 -16.57 -10.27 2.89
CA ALA A 380 -17.23 -9.93 1.64
C ALA A 380 -16.31 -9.27 0.61
N GLY A 381 -15.12 -8.81 1.03
CA GLY A 381 -14.18 -8.09 0.20
C GLY A 381 -14.11 -6.58 0.47
N PRO A 382 -13.17 -5.87 -0.19
CA PRO A 382 -12.91 -4.46 0.09
C PRO A 382 -13.86 -3.52 -0.67
N ALA A 383 -14.24 -2.43 -0.01
CA ALA A 383 -14.82 -1.26 -0.62
C ALA A 383 -13.80 -0.11 -0.47
N VAL A 384 -13.32 0.45 -1.57
CA VAL A 384 -12.15 1.33 -1.62
C VAL A 384 -12.56 2.71 -2.12
N MET A 385 -12.13 3.75 -1.43
CA MET A 385 -12.24 5.14 -1.86
C MET A 385 -10.85 5.74 -1.98
N GLU A 386 -10.35 5.84 -3.21
CA GLU A 386 -9.03 6.37 -3.51
C GLU A 386 -9.04 7.88 -3.74
N THR A 387 -7.84 8.44 -3.68
CA THR A 387 -7.56 9.85 -3.93
C THR A 387 -6.67 10.04 -5.14
N PHE A 388 -6.80 11.19 -5.80
CA PHE A 388 -5.89 11.58 -6.87
C PHE A 388 -5.70 13.09 -6.95
N GLY A 389 -4.69 13.52 -7.72
CA GLY A 389 -4.39 14.93 -7.96
C GLY A 389 -3.14 15.43 -7.25
N GLU A 390 -2.48 14.56 -6.47
CA GLU A 390 -1.16 14.76 -5.90
C GLU A 390 -0.16 15.23 -6.97
N LYS A 391 0.91 15.91 -6.53
CA LYS A 391 2.03 16.16 -7.44
C LYS A 391 2.71 14.83 -7.79
N PRO A 392 2.93 14.57 -9.09
CA PRO A 392 3.79 13.49 -9.56
C PRO A 392 5.08 13.36 -8.76
N PHE A 393 5.37 12.15 -8.30
CA PHE A 393 6.63 11.81 -7.64
C PHE A 393 7.47 10.91 -8.56
N SER A 394 8.74 11.28 -8.74
CA SER A 394 9.73 10.43 -9.40
C SER A 394 10.84 10.14 -8.38
N PRO A 395 11.02 8.88 -7.95
CA PRO A 395 11.98 8.54 -6.93
C PRO A 395 13.41 8.75 -7.41
N LYS A 396 14.27 9.20 -6.50
CA LYS A 396 15.73 9.21 -6.73
C LYS A 396 16.32 7.92 -6.19
N ALA A 397 17.19 7.29 -6.97
CA ALA A 397 17.94 6.13 -6.52
C ALA A 397 18.95 6.53 -5.44
N VAL A 398 18.90 5.86 -4.28
CA VAL A 398 19.85 6.02 -3.17
C VAL A 398 20.61 4.70 -3.03
N PRO A 399 21.91 4.64 -3.37
CA PRO A 399 22.72 3.40 -3.30
C PRO A 399 22.81 2.77 -1.91
N GLU A 400 22.64 3.59 -0.87
CA GLU A 400 22.66 3.19 0.53
C GLU A 400 21.36 2.48 0.95
N ALA A 401 20.25 2.68 0.23
CA ALA A 401 18.97 2.04 0.52
C ALA A 401 19.02 0.52 0.27
N PRO A 402 18.45 -0.31 1.18
CA PRO A 402 18.41 -1.76 0.99
C PRO A 402 17.66 -2.16 -0.28
N SER A 403 18.16 -3.18 -0.97
CA SER A 403 17.51 -3.77 -2.13
C SER A 403 17.66 -5.29 -2.13
N TYR A 404 16.66 -5.98 -2.67
CA TYR A 404 16.70 -7.44 -2.71
C TYR A 404 17.77 -7.97 -3.66
N THR A 405 18.56 -8.92 -3.14
CA THR A 405 19.38 -9.83 -3.96
C THR A 405 18.49 -10.73 -4.83
N GLU A 406 19.06 -11.38 -5.85
CA GLU A 406 18.33 -12.33 -6.71
C GLU A 406 17.63 -13.43 -5.90
N ALA A 407 18.34 -14.05 -4.96
CA ALA A 407 17.77 -15.07 -4.07
C ALA A 407 16.62 -14.52 -3.20
N GLN A 408 16.71 -13.26 -2.75
CA GLN A 408 15.65 -12.61 -1.99
C GLN A 408 14.44 -12.26 -2.85
N ARG A 409 14.63 -11.88 -4.13
CA ARG A 409 13.53 -11.66 -5.08
C ARG A 409 12.76 -12.95 -5.31
N GLU A 410 13.48 -14.06 -5.50
CA GLU A 410 12.84 -15.37 -5.66
C GLU A 410 12.03 -15.77 -4.41
N LEU A 411 12.57 -15.51 -3.22
CA LEU A 411 11.84 -15.73 -1.96
C LEU A 411 10.60 -14.83 -1.82
N ALA A 412 10.68 -13.56 -2.22
CA ALA A 412 9.56 -12.64 -2.20
C ALA A 412 8.44 -13.09 -3.16
N LEU A 413 8.79 -13.51 -4.38
CA LEU A 413 7.84 -14.07 -5.34
C LEU A 413 7.17 -15.35 -4.83
N GLN A 414 7.96 -16.25 -4.21
CA GLN A 414 7.41 -17.45 -3.58
C GLN A 414 6.47 -17.12 -2.42
N TYR A 415 6.79 -16.09 -1.62
CA TYR A 415 5.92 -15.62 -0.55
C TYR A 415 4.61 -15.04 -1.09
N ASP A 416 4.66 -14.17 -2.10
CA ASP A 416 3.47 -13.56 -2.71
C ASP A 416 2.54 -14.63 -3.29
N SER A 417 3.08 -15.61 -4.03
CA SER A 417 2.30 -16.74 -4.55
C SER A 417 1.68 -17.60 -3.44
N ARG A 418 2.45 -18.00 -2.43
CA ARG A 418 1.97 -18.88 -1.35
C ARG A 418 1.00 -18.17 -0.39
N SER A 419 1.25 -16.90 -0.10
CA SER A 419 0.36 -16.09 0.75
C SER A 419 -0.94 -15.74 0.04
N GLY A 420 -0.92 -15.51 -1.28
CA GLY A 420 -2.12 -15.37 -2.11
C GLY A 420 -2.99 -16.64 -2.12
N GLN A 421 -2.36 -17.80 -2.36
CA GLN A 421 -3.03 -19.11 -2.26
C GLN A 421 -3.65 -19.35 -0.88
N LEU A 422 -2.89 -19.09 0.18
CA LEU A 422 -3.35 -19.23 1.56
C LEU A 422 -4.51 -18.30 1.86
N THR A 423 -4.45 -17.04 1.42
CA THR A 423 -5.57 -16.11 1.57
C THR A 423 -6.80 -16.63 0.85
N ASN A 424 -6.68 -17.14 -0.38
CA ASN A 424 -7.81 -17.66 -1.14
C ASN A 424 -8.41 -18.95 -0.53
N GLU A 425 -7.61 -19.77 0.15
CA GLU A 425 -8.06 -20.98 0.87
C GLU A 425 -9.08 -20.63 1.97
N TYR A 426 -8.88 -19.53 2.70
CA TYR A 426 -9.71 -19.12 3.83
C TYR A 426 -10.69 -17.99 3.50
N ILE A 427 -10.29 -17.07 2.62
CA ILE A 427 -11.08 -15.96 2.08
C ILE A 427 -11.32 -16.24 0.59
N LYS A 428 -12.37 -17.01 0.32
CA LYS A 428 -12.69 -17.48 -1.02
C LYS A 428 -12.95 -16.33 -2.00
N GLY A 429 -12.07 -16.15 -2.98
CA GLY A 429 -12.18 -15.17 -4.06
C GLY A 429 -13.52 -15.27 -4.81
N GLU A 430 -13.95 -16.50 -5.06
CA GLU A 430 -15.19 -16.82 -5.77
C GLU A 430 -16.48 -16.38 -5.04
N GLU A 431 -16.40 -16.12 -3.73
CA GLU A 431 -17.56 -15.72 -2.92
C GLU A 431 -17.54 -14.24 -2.49
N ARG A 432 -16.51 -13.47 -2.88
CA ARG A 432 -16.36 -12.05 -2.49
C ARG A 432 -16.41 -11.12 -3.70
N SER A 433 -16.70 -9.85 -3.46
CA SER A 433 -16.64 -8.79 -4.46
C SER A 433 -15.81 -7.61 -3.95
N PHE A 434 -15.64 -6.58 -4.77
CA PHE A 434 -15.06 -5.32 -4.33
C PHE A 434 -15.77 -4.15 -4.98
N THR A 435 -15.48 -2.96 -4.48
CA THR A 435 -15.78 -1.72 -5.19
C THR A 435 -14.65 -0.74 -5.01
N ILE A 436 -14.41 0.07 -6.02
CA ILE A 436 -13.43 1.14 -5.98
C ILE A 436 -14.03 2.41 -6.61
N VAL A 437 -13.78 3.55 -5.98
CA VAL A 437 -14.16 4.88 -6.47
C VAL A 437 -13.04 5.85 -6.15
N ALA A 438 -12.82 6.86 -6.99
CA ALA A 438 -11.78 7.87 -6.74
C ALA A 438 -12.32 9.30 -6.72
N TYR A 439 -11.71 10.16 -5.90
CA TYR A 439 -12.01 11.58 -5.78
C TYR A 439 -10.74 12.43 -5.75
N PRO A 440 -10.78 13.68 -6.27
CA PRO A 440 -9.61 14.53 -6.26
C PRO A 440 -9.34 15.08 -4.86
N ILE A 441 -8.10 15.48 -4.60
CA ILE A 441 -7.67 16.21 -3.40
C ILE A 441 -7.29 17.66 -3.73
N PRO A 442 -7.23 18.58 -2.74
CA PRO A 442 -6.91 20.00 -2.94
C PRO A 442 -5.65 20.29 -3.76
N GLU A 443 -4.62 19.45 -3.66
CA GLU A 443 -3.37 19.58 -4.43
C GLU A 443 -3.56 19.52 -5.96
N ILE A 444 -4.72 19.06 -6.45
CA ILE A 444 -5.02 19.02 -7.88
C ILE A 444 -4.94 20.40 -8.56
N GLY A 445 -5.24 21.47 -7.83
CA GLY A 445 -5.07 22.85 -8.26
C GLY A 445 -6.14 23.81 -7.74
N GLU A 446 -6.04 25.08 -8.12
CA GLU A 446 -6.92 26.16 -7.64
C GLU A 446 -8.42 25.94 -7.93
N LYS A 447 -8.74 25.18 -9.00
CA LYS A 447 -10.11 24.80 -9.39
C LYS A 447 -10.59 23.52 -8.69
N TYR A 448 -10.04 23.20 -7.53
CA TYR A 448 -10.35 21.98 -6.79
C TYR A 448 -11.87 21.78 -6.59
N PRO A 449 -12.66 22.78 -6.11
CA PRO A 449 -14.10 22.59 -5.95
C PRO A 449 -14.82 22.23 -7.25
N GLU A 450 -14.49 22.91 -8.36
CA GLU A 450 -15.13 22.64 -9.65
C GLU A 450 -14.74 21.28 -10.24
N ILE A 451 -13.50 20.84 -10.02
CA ILE A 451 -13.04 19.51 -10.42
C ILE A 451 -13.72 18.44 -9.57
N PHE A 452 -13.85 18.66 -8.25
CA PHE A 452 -14.54 17.74 -7.35
C PHE A 452 -16.00 17.54 -7.77
N ASP A 453 -16.72 18.62 -8.08
CA ASP A 453 -18.10 18.57 -8.57
C ASP A 453 -18.22 17.81 -9.91
N GLU A 454 -17.28 18.01 -10.84
CA GLU A 454 -17.26 17.26 -12.11
C GLU A 454 -16.98 15.77 -11.87
N VAL A 455 -16.13 15.42 -10.90
CA VAL A 455 -15.86 14.02 -10.54
C VAL A 455 -17.08 13.37 -9.87
N ILE A 456 -17.83 14.08 -9.02
CA ILE A 456 -19.13 13.59 -8.53
C ILE A 456 -20.05 13.27 -9.71
N LYS A 457 -20.10 14.14 -10.73
CA LYS A 457 -20.91 13.90 -11.93
C LYS A 457 -20.42 12.67 -12.72
N ILE A 458 -19.11 12.52 -12.91
CA ILE A 458 -18.49 11.37 -13.57
C ILE A 458 -18.81 10.06 -12.83
N ASN A 459 -18.66 10.05 -11.51
CA ASN A 459 -18.96 8.88 -10.68
C ASN A 459 -20.45 8.54 -10.64
N THR A 460 -21.34 9.48 -11.00
CA THR A 460 -22.80 9.31 -10.93
C THR A 460 -23.49 9.30 -12.30
N LEU A 461 -22.74 8.96 -13.36
CA LEU A 461 -23.26 8.80 -14.73
C LEU A 461 -24.33 7.70 -14.82
N ASP A 462 -25.22 7.80 -15.81
CA ASP A 462 -26.29 6.82 -16.03
C ASP A 462 -25.74 5.49 -16.58
N ALA A 463 -25.63 4.50 -15.70
CA ALA A 463 -25.18 3.17 -16.06
C ALA A 463 -26.00 2.52 -17.19
N LYS A 464 -27.32 2.75 -17.26
CA LYS A 464 -28.18 2.15 -18.30
C LYS A 464 -27.97 2.77 -19.67
N LEU A 465 -27.51 4.02 -19.72
CA LEU A 465 -27.14 4.66 -20.98
C LEU A 465 -25.85 4.04 -21.51
N TYR A 466 -24.83 3.93 -20.65
CA TYR A 466 -23.54 3.34 -21.01
C TYR A 466 -23.67 1.87 -21.38
N GLU A 467 -24.47 1.09 -20.63
CA GLU A 467 -24.77 -0.32 -20.92
C GLU A 467 -25.17 -0.54 -22.39
N LYS A 468 -26.03 0.34 -22.93
CA LYS A 468 -26.51 0.26 -24.33
C LYS A 468 -25.42 0.60 -25.34
N VAL A 469 -24.61 1.61 -25.04
CA VAL A 469 -23.48 2.02 -25.90
C VAL A 469 -22.45 0.90 -25.95
N GLN A 470 -22.07 0.38 -24.78
CA GLN A 470 -21.14 -0.71 -24.59
C GLN A 470 -21.65 -1.99 -25.28
N GLN A 471 -22.92 -2.35 -25.10
CA GLN A 471 -23.50 -3.53 -25.74
C GLN A 471 -23.44 -3.44 -27.27
N THR A 472 -23.71 -2.27 -27.85
CA THR A 472 -23.60 -2.06 -29.30
C THR A 472 -22.17 -2.31 -29.80
N MET A 473 -21.17 -1.94 -29.00
CA MET A 473 -19.77 -2.17 -29.31
C MET A 473 -19.39 -3.65 -29.14
N ILE A 474 -19.87 -4.30 -28.07
CA ILE A 474 -19.67 -5.74 -27.82
C ILE A 474 -20.26 -6.58 -28.95
N ASP A 475 -21.48 -6.28 -29.41
CA ASP A 475 -22.13 -7.02 -30.50
C ASP A 475 -21.32 -6.98 -31.81
N ALA A 476 -20.55 -5.90 -32.03
CA ALA A 476 -19.63 -5.79 -33.14
C ALA A 476 -18.31 -6.55 -32.88
N LEU A 477 -17.76 -6.43 -31.67
CA LEU A 477 -16.52 -7.09 -31.26
C LEU A 477 -16.65 -8.62 -31.20
N ASP A 478 -17.82 -9.15 -30.83
CA ASP A 478 -18.13 -10.59 -30.80
C ASP A 478 -18.00 -11.23 -32.19
N GLN A 479 -18.20 -10.46 -33.26
CA GLN A 479 -18.00 -10.92 -34.64
C GLN A 479 -16.52 -10.88 -35.07
N GLY A 480 -15.67 -10.21 -34.30
CA GLY A 480 -14.27 -9.99 -34.61
C GLY A 480 -13.37 -11.18 -34.30
N GLU A 481 -12.35 -11.37 -35.13
CA GLU A 481 -11.31 -12.37 -34.94
C GLU A 481 -10.11 -11.84 -34.15
N TYR A 482 -9.83 -10.56 -34.28
CA TYR A 482 -8.77 -9.84 -33.60
C TYR A 482 -9.11 -8.35 -33.56
N VAL A 483 -8.51 -7.63 -32.63
CA VAL A 483 -8.50 -6.17 -32.62
C VAL A 483 -7.11 -5.70 -33.03
N HIS A 484 -7.03 -4.76 -33.96
CA HIS A 484 -5.78 -4.10 -34.33
C HIS A 484 -5.78 -2.69 -33.75
N VAL A 485 -4.85 -2.43 -32.85
CA VAL A 485 -4.66 -1.12 -32.24
C VAL A 485 -3.41 -0.49 -32.87
N ALA A 486 -3.61 0.63 -33.56
CA ALA A 486 -2.57 1.37 -34.25
C ALA A 486 -2.54 2.81 -33.73
N GLY A 487 -1.40 3.20 -33.16
CA GLY A 487 -1.13 4.54 -32.68
C GLY A 487 -1.03 5.55 -33.82
N LYS A 488 -1.11 6.83 -33.45
CA LYS A 488 -1.13 7.98 -34.34
C LYS A 488 -0.06 8.98 -33.91
N GLY A 489 0.48 9.71 -34.89
CA GLY A 489 1.46 10.76 -34.64
C GLY A 489 2.79 10.17 -34.18
N GLU A 490 3.21 10.49 -32.96
CA GLU A 490 4.45 9.96 -32.36
C GLU A 490 4.23 8.63 -31.61
N ASN A 491 2.97 8.24 -31.39
CA ASN A 491 2.65 6.97 -30.74
C ASN A 491 2.94 5.80 -31.69
N ARG A 492 3.74 4.86 -31.22
CA ARG A 492 4.26 3.71 -31.99
C ARG A 492 3.51 2.41 -31.71
N THR A 493 2.35 2.48 -31.08
CA THR A 493 1.53 1.30 -30.83
C THR A 493 1.14 0.66 -32.16
N ASP A 494 1.41 -0.63 -32.30
CA ASP A 494 0.98 -1.45 -33.41
C ASP A 494 0.88 -2.88 -32.90
N ILE A 495 -0.30 -3.23 -32.39
CA ILE A 495 -0.55 -4.51 -31.73
C ILE A 495 -1.83 -5.16 -32.26
N ARG A 496 -1.74 -6.45 -32.54
CA ARG A 496 -2.87 -7.31 -32.87
C ARG A 496 -3.22 -8.15 -31.66
N VAL A 497 -4.43 -7.98 -31.13
CA VAL A 497 -4.97 -8.74 -29.99
C VAL A 497 -5.91 -9.82 -30.51
N ARG A 498 -5.58 -11.09 -30.30
CA ARG A 498 -6.42 -12.23 -30.70
C ARG A 498 -7.60 -12.36 -29.73
N LEU A 499 -8.80 -12.49 -30.29
CA LEU A 499 -10.03 -12.68 -29.53
C LEU A 499 -10.41 -14.15 -29.45
N HIS A 500 -11.14 -14.50 -28.39
CA HIS A 500 -11.73 -15.84 -28.22
C HIS A 500 -12.68 -16.19 -29.37
N GLU A 501 -12.82 -17.46 -29.71
CA GLU A 501 -13.78 -17.94 -30.71
C GLU A 501 -15.06 -18.40 -30.00
N LEU A 502 -16.23 -17.88 -30.40
CA LEU A 502 -17.51 -18.25 -29.77
C LEU A 502 -18.03 -19.54 -30.41
N GLU A 503 -18.44 -20.50 -29.58
CA GLU A 503 -19.08 -21.73 -30.04
C GLU A 503 -20.59 -21.53 -30.23
N GLU A 504 -21.22 -20.76 -29.32
CA GLU A 504 -22.64 -20.42 -29.35
C GLU A 504 -22.86 -18.88 -29.32
N PRO A 505 -22.67 -18.15 -30.44
CA PRO A 505 -22.74 -16.67 -30.46
C PRO A 505 -24.04 -16.02 -29.97
N GLU A 506 -25.14 -16.78 -29.96
CA GLU A 506 -26.45 -16.34 -29.44
C GLU A 506 -26.54 -16.39 -27.91
N LYS A 507 -25.66 -17.15 -27.25
CA LYS A 507 -25.63 -17.35 -25.79
C LYS A 507 -24.34 -16.88 -25.14
N GLU A 508 -23.27 -16.73 -25.90
CA GLU A 508 -21.93 -16.42 -25.42
C GLU A 508 -21.47 -15.05 -25.92
N THR A 509 -20.55 -14.44 -25.18
CA THR A 509 -19.90 -13.18 -25.54
C THR A 509 -18.44 -13.17 -25.11
N LYS A 510 -17.61 -12.45 -25.86
CA LYS A 510 -16.16 -12.35 -25.63
C LYS A 510 -15.83 -11.21 -24.67
N PHE A 511 -16.68 -10.19 -24.58
CA PHE A 511 -16.41 -8.99 -23.81
C PHE A 511 -17.40 -8.83 -22.67
N GLU A 512 -16.91 -8.40 -21.51
CA GLU A 512 -17.73 -7.98 -20.39
C GLU A 512 -18.21 -6.53 -20.57
N ASN A 513 -19.49 -6.31 -20.27
CA ASN A 513 -20.11 -4.99 -20.25
C ASN A 513 -19.95 -4.38 -18.85
N CYS A 514 -18.81 -3.73 -18.62
CA CYS A 514 -18.49 -3.13 -17.34
C CYS A 514 -19.25 -1.81 -17.15
N VAL A 515 -20.36 -1.91 -16.41
CA VAL A 515 -21.07 -0.77 -15.85
C VAL A 515 -20.51 -0.46 -14.45
N ALA A 516 -20.98 0.57 -13.76
CA ALA A 516 -20.44 1.01 -12.46
C ALA A 516 -20.87 0.06 -11.32
N ASP A 517 -20.47 -1.20 -11.40
CA ASP A 517 -20.74 -2.24 -10.42
C ASP A 517 -19.52 -2.48 -9.51
N VAL A 518 -18.32 -2.68 -10.02
CA VAL A 518 -17.09 -2.82 -9.21
C VAL A 518 -16.15 -1.64 -9.35
N ASN A 519 -16.03 -1.10 -10.56
CA ASN A 519 -15.18 0.04 -10.89
C ASN A 519 -16.05 1.27 -11.15
N ILE A 520 -15.93 2.30 -10.33
CA ILE A 520 -16.65 3.57 -10.47
C ILE A 520 -15.63 4.64 -10.87
N PRO A 521 -15.79 5.31 -12.03
CA PRO A 521 -17.01 5.45 -12.83
C PRO A 521 -17.21 4.35 -13.90
N VAL A 522 -18.40 4.36 -14.52
CA VAL A 522 -18.70 3.57 -15.73
C VAL A 522 -17.68 3.83 -16.84
N GLY A 523 -17.53 2.86 -17.74
CA GLY A 523 -17.23 3.17 -19.13
C GLY A 523 -16.08 2.39 -19.75
N GLU A 524 -16.14 1.07 -19.73
CA GLU A 524 -15.29 0.23 -20.57
C GLU A 524 -16.01 -1.05 -21.01
N VAL A 525 -15.45 -1.74 -21.99
CA VAL A 525 -15.71 -3.17 -22.21
C VAL A 525 -14.37 -3.86 -22.25
N PHE A 526 -14.26 -5.04 -21.65
CA PHE A 526 -12.98 -5.73 -21.52
C PHE A 526 -13.09 -7.23 -21.78
N THR A 527 -11.95 -7.86 -22.08
CA THR A 527 -11.86 -9.30 -22.36
C THR A 527 -10.52 -9.85 -21.88
N SER A 528 -10.48 -11.14 -21.53
CA SER A 528 -9.21 -11.86 -21.44
C SER A 528 -8.78 -12.30 -22.86
N PRO A 529 -7.67 -11.76 -23.40
CA PRO A 529 -7.27 -12.07 -24.76
C PRO A 529 -6.71 -13.50 -24.88
N VAL A 530 -6.79 -14.05 -26.09
CA VAL A 530 -6.05 -15.27 -26.44
C VAL A 530 -4.59 -14.88 -26.62
N LEU A 531 -3.68 -15.55 -25.93
CA LEU A 531 -2.26 -15.20 -25.99
C LEU A 531 -1.66 -15.56 -27.36
N GLU A 532 -1.88 -16.79 -27.82
CA GLU A 532 -1.36 -17.25 -29.11
C GLU A 532 -1.89 -16.38 -30.27
N GLY A 533 -0.98 -15.81 -31.05
CA GLY A 533 -1.30 -14.88 -32.13
C GLY A 533 -1.58 -13.43 -31.71
N THR A 534 -1.52 -13.12 -30.41
CA THR A 534 -1.45 -11.73 -29.92
C THR A 534 -0.01 -11.23 -29.99
N SER A 535 0.31 -10.21 -30.79
CA SER A 535 1.69 -9.74 -30.96
C SER A 535 1.74 -8.30 -31.45
N GLY A 536 2.84 -7.63 -31.13
CA GLY A 536 3.11 -6.26 -31.56
C GLY A 536 3.71 -5.40 -30.46
N VAL A 537 3.64 -4.09 -30.65
CA VAL A 537 4.23 -3.09 -29.75
C VAL A 537 3.11 -2.27 -29.11
N LEU A 538 3.15 -2.13 -27.79
CA LEU A 538 2.39 -1.15 -27.03
C LEU A 538 3.31 0.00 -26.66
N HIS A 539 2.95 1.22 -27.04
CA HIS A 539 3.72 2.42 -26.73
C HIS A 539 2.82 3.49 -26.11
N VAL A 540 3.28 4.10 -25.01
CA VAL A 540 2.60 5.22 -24.36
C VAL A 540 3.61 6.33 -24.09
N SER A 541 3.30 7.54 -24.55
CA SER A 541 4.22 8.68 -24.42
C SER A 541 4.51 9.02 -22.95
N ARG A 542 3.49 8.94 -22.09
CA ARG A 542 3.57 9.22 -20.66
C ARG A 542 2.42 8.55 -19.92
N VAL A 543 2.73 7.83 -18.84
CA VAL A 543 1.72 7.15 -18.00
C VAL A 543 2.16 7.10 -16.55
N TYR A 544 1.19 7.08 -15.63
CA TYR A 544 1.41 6.91 -14.20
C TYR A 544 0.90 5.54 -13.77
N LEU A 545 1.79 4.69 -13.28
CA LEU A 545 1.47 3.34 -12.82
C LEU A 545 1.87 3.22 -11.36
N GLU A 546 0.90 2.91 -10.48
CA GLU A 546 1.13 2.73 -9.04
C GLU A 546 1.93 3.86 -8.35
N GLY A 547 1.63 5.11 -8.67
CA GLY A 547 2.31 6.28 -8.09
C GLY A 547 3.69 6.58 -8.69
N LEU A 548 4.11 5.84 -9.72
CA LEU A 548 5.36 6.00 -10.44
C LEU A 548 5.12 6.51 -11.87
N GLU A 549 5.93 7.48 -12.29
CA GLU A 549 5.84 8.07 -13.62
C GLU A 549 6.71 7.32 -14.65
N TYR A 550 6.13 7.00 -15.80
CA TYR A 550 6.82 6.43 -16.95
C TYR A 550 6.75 7.37 -18.14
N ASN A 551 7.90 7.62 -18.77
CA ASN A 551 8.02 8.40 -20.00
C ASN A 551 8.46 7.48 -21.14
N ASP A 552 7.88 7.63 -22.32
CA ASP A 552 8.17 6.83 -23.53
C ASP A 552 8.17 5.31 -23.22
N LEU A 553 7.13 4.83 -22.52
CA LEU A 553 7.00 3.42 -22.14
C LEU A 553 6.67 2.59 -23.37
N GLU A 554 7.47 1.55 -23.62
CA GLU A 554 7.24 0.61 -24.72
C GLU A 554 7.37 -0.82 -24.24
N LEU A 555 6.39 -1.66 -24.58
CA LEU A 555 6.35 -3.09 -24.32
C LEU A 555 6.13 -3.85 -25.63
N THR A 556 6.95 -4.87 -25.91
CA THR A 556 6.83 -5.73 -27.09
C THR A 556 6.26 -7.08 -26.68
N PHE A 557 5.26 -7.55 -27.44
CA PHE A 557 4.57 -8.81 -27.19
C PHE A 557 4.78 -9.80 -28.33
N GLN A 558 5.03 -11.06 -27.96
CA GLN A 558 4.96 -12.20 -28.85
C GLN A 558 4.10 -13.28 -28.20
N ASP A 559 3.10 -13.78 -28.93
CA ASP A 559 2.10 -14.73 -28.42
C ASP A 559 1.59 -14.34 -27.02
N GLY A 560 1.22 -13.07 -26.87
CA GLY A 560 0.65 -12.50 -25.66
C GLY A 560 1.63 -12.33 -24.50
N MET A 561 2.90 -12.69 -24.65
CA MET A 561 3.93 -12.56 -23.61
C MET A 561 4.86 -11.39 -23.89
N ILE A 562 5.26 -10.66 -22.84
CA ILE A 562 6.27 -9.60 -22.96
C ILE A 562 7.62 -10.22 -23.35
N THR A 563 8.22 -9.76 -24.44
CA THR A 563 9.55 -10.20 -24.91
C THR A 563 10.60 -9.11 -24.84
N ASP A 564 10.19 -7.83 -24.87
CA ASP A 564 11.09 -6.69 -24.71
C ASP A 564 10.38 -5.48 -24.12
N TYR A 565 11.14 -4.56 -23.50
CA TYR A 565 10.59 -3.36 -22.87
C TYR A 565 11.64 -2.25 -22.70
N ARG A 566 11.21 -1.00 -22.77
CA ARG A 566 12.03 0.17 -22.40
C ARG A 566 11.19 1.35 -21.93
N CYS A 567 11.82 2.28 -21.23
CA CYS A 567 11.25 3.60 -20.94
C CYS A 567 12.33 4.68 -21.05
N GLY A 568 11.90 5.89 -21.40
CA GLY A 568 12.73 7.09 -21.53
C GLY A 568 12.96 7.86 -20.23
N ASN A 569 12.65 7.29 -19.06
CA ASN A 569 12.86 7.94 -17.75
C ASN A 569 14.33 8.23 -17.44
N PHE A 570 15.26 7.46 -18.00
CA PHE A 570 16.68 7.55 -17.73
C PHE A 570 17.47 7.69 -19.04
N ARG A 571 18.63 8.35 -18.98
CA ARG A 571 19.55 8.45 -20.13
C ARG A 571 20.19 7.10 -20.47
N ASP A 572 20.35 6.26 -19.47
CA ASP A 572 20.88 4.91 -19.57
C ASP A 572 19.71 3.93 -19.73
N GLU A 573 19.67 3.24 -20.86
CA GLU A 573 18.58 2.34 -21.21
C GLU A 573 18.44 1.19 -20.20
N GLU A 574 19.56 0.69 -19.67
CA GLU A 574 19.55 -0.39 -18.66
C GLU A 574 18.86 0.03 -17.35
N GLN A 575 18.98 1.31 -16.97
CA GLN A 575 18.24 1.83 -15.81
C GLN A 575 16.74 1.89 -16.09
N GLY A 576 16.34 2.29 -17.30
CA GLY A 576 14.95 2.24 -17.75
C GLY A 576 14.38 0.82 -17.75
N ARG A 577 15.16 -0.15 -18.25
CA ARG A 577 14.79 -1.58 -18.21
C ARG A 577 14.64 -2.07 -16.77
N ARG A 578 15.60 -1.76 -15.90
CA ARG A 578 15.54 -2.15 -14.49
C ARG A 578 14.33 -1.55 -13.79
N TYR A 579 13.99 -0.31 -14.09
CA TYR A 579 12.83 0.37 -13.54
C TYR A 579 11.51 -0.32 -13.92
N ILE A 580 11.36 -0.76 -15.17
CA ILE A 580 10.20 -1.55 -15.60
C ILE A 580 10.22 -2.94 -14.97
N TYR A 581 11.37 -3.61 -14.94
CA TYR A 581 11.49 -4.94 -14.34
C TYR A 581 11.09 -4.97 -12.86
N ASP A 582 11.56 -3.99 -12.09
CA ASP A 582 11.29 -3.91 -10.65
C ASP A 582 9.82 -3.58 -10.36
N ASN A 583 9.18 -2.72 -11.18
CA ASN A 583 7.89 -2.09 -10.82
C ASN A 583 6.70 -2.51 -11.70
N VAL A 584 6.90 -2.79 -12.99
CA VAL A 584 5.83 -3.24 -13.91
C VAL A 584 5.82 -4.76 -14.00
N LEU A 585 6.98 -5.40 -14.22
CA LEU A 585 7.08 -6.86 -14.27
C LEU A 585 7.12 -7.50 -12.87
N LYS A 586 7.20 -6.70 -11.80
CA LYS A 586 7.24 -7.16 -10.40
C LYS A 586 8.31 -8.23 -10.14
N ASN A 587 9.48 -8.11 -10.78
CA ASN A 587 10.57 -9.08 -10.75
C ASN A 587 10.32 -10.41 -11.49
N HIS A 588 9.24 -10.53 -12.27
CA HIS A 588 9.06 -11.65 -13.19
C HIS A 588 9.87 -11.42 -14.47
N GLU A 589 10.38 -12.49 -15.08
CA GLU A 589 11.11 -12.40 -16.35
C GLU A 589 10.23 -11.91 -17.50
N THR A 590 8.95 -12.26 -17.46
CA THR A 590 7.92 -11.87 -18.43
C THR A 590 6.55 -11.94 -17.76
N LEU A 591 5.58 -11.24 -18.33
CA LEU A 591 4.17 -11.30 -17.95
C LEU A 591 3.30 -11.52 -19.21
N PRO A 592 2.16 -12.23 -19.09
CA PRO A 592 1.17 -12.31 -20.15
C PRO A 592 0.35 -11.02 -20.24
N LEU A 593 -0.29 -10.81 -21.39
CA LEU A 593 -1.38 -9.87 -21.55
C LEU A 593 -2.65 -10.46 -20.91
N GLY A 594 -2.99 -10.00 -19.71
CA GLY A 594 -4.11 -10.50 -18.92
C GLY A 594 -5.46 -9.94 -19.38
N GLU A 595 -5.46 -8.73 -19.94
CA GLU A 595 -6.66 -8.03 -20.37
C GLU A 595 -6.41 -7.13 -21.58
N PHE A 596 -7.44 -7.03 -22.42
CA PHE A 596 -7.61 -5.94 -23.36
C PHE A 596 -8.98 -5.30 -23.20
N ALA A 597 -9.02 -3.96 -23.24
CA ALA A 597 -10.24 -3.21 -22.98
C ALA A 597 -10.32 -1.92 -23.79
N ILE A 598 -11.54 -1.42 -23.95
CA ILE A 598 -11.86 -0.18 -24.66
C ILE A 598 -12.71 0.72 -23.78
N GLY A 599 -12.10 1.80 -23.30
CA GLY A 599 -12.77 2.88 -22.59
C GLY A 599 -13.78 3.64 -23.47
N THR A 600 -14.93 3.96 -22.90
CA THR A 600 -16.08 4.62 -23.55
C THR A 600 -16.51 5.92 -22.83
N ASN A 601 -15.87 6.26 -21.72
CA ASN A 601 -16.20 7.43 -20.90
C ASN A 601 -15.60 8.74 -21.46
N THR A 602 -16.21 9.20 -22.56
CA THR A 602 -15.89 10.49 -23.18
C THR A 602 -16.16 11.69 -22.26
N THR A 603 -17.06 11.56 -21.26
CA THR A 603 -17.31 12.62 -20.27
C THR A 603 -16.08 12.84 -19.39
N ALA A 604 -15.48 11.77 -18.87
CA ALA A 604 -14.25 11.83 -18.10
C ALA A 604 -13.09 12.39 -18.94
N TYR A 605 -12.95 11.93 -20.20
CA TYR A 605 -11.95 12.47 -21.14
C TYR A 605 -12.08 13.98 -21.34
N VAL A 606 -13.29 14.48 -21.63
CA VAL A 606 -13.54 15.91 -21.86
C VAL A 606 -13.30 16.72 -20.59
N ALA A 607 -13.69 16.20 -19.42
CA ALA A 607 -13.42 16.85 -18.13
C ALA A 607 -11.91 16.95 -17.87
N ALA A 608 -11.16 15.88 -18.12
CA ALA A 608 -9.71 15.84 -17.95
C ALA A 608 -9.03 16.92 -18.81
N LYS A 609 -9.37 16.97 -20.11
CA LYS A 609 -8.90 17.99 -21.06
C LYS A 609 -9.29 19.42 -20.65
N LYS A 610 -10.51 19.63 -20.17
CA LYS A 610 -11.02 20.95 -19.74
C LYS A 610 -10.21 21.52 -18.58
N TYR A 611 -9.79 20.68 -17.65
CA TYR A 611 -9.06 21.10 -16.45
C TYR A 611 -7.54 20.88 -16.53
N GLY A 612 -7.04 20.22 -17.58
CA GLY A 612 -5.62 19.93 -17.74
C GLY A 612 -5.11 18.93 -16.69
N ILE A 613 -5.89 17.89 -16.41
CA ILE A 613 -5.63 16.91 -15.35
C ILE A 613 -5.46 15.48 -15.87
N GLU A 614 -5.29 15.31 -17.18
CA GLU A 614 -5.15 13.99 -17.83
C GLU A 614 -4.05 13.15 -17.17
N ASN A 615 -2.92 13.79 -16.85
CA ASN A 615 -1.76 13.18 -16.23
C ASN A 615 -1.87 13.02 -14.70
N LYS A 616 -3.01 13.40 -14.11
CA LYS A 616 -3.29 13.29 -12.68
C LYS A 616 -4.43 12.32 -12.38
N MET A 617 -5.14 11.84 -13.39
CA MET A 617 -6.22 10.89 -13.20
C MET A 617 -5.65 9.55 -12.71
N PRO A 618 -6.31 8.90 -11.74
CA PRO A 618 -5.95 7.55 -11.36
C PRO A 618 -6.27 6.61 -12.51
N ILE A 619 -5.57 5.48 -12.58
CA ILE A 619 -5.81 4.41 -13.57
C ILE A 619 -7.29 4.09 -13.69
N LEU A 620 -7.98 3.92 -12.54
CA LEU A 620 -9.42 3.69 -12.44
C LEU A 620 -10.30 4.61 -13.31
N ILE A 621 -9.94 5.89 -13.45
CA ILE A 621 -10.68 6.85 -14.28
C ILE A 621 -10.06 6.90 -15.68
N ALA A 622 -8.74 6.87 -15.78
CA ALA A 622 -8.02 6.97 -17.05
C ALA A 622 -8.36 5.82 -18.01
N GLU A 623 -8.41 4.59 -17.51
CA GLU A 623 -8.72 3.37 -18.29
C GLU A 623 -10.10 3.43 -18.95
N LYS A 624 -11.05 4.11 -18.31
CA LYS A 624 -12.40 4.33 -18.86
C LYS A 624 -12.42 5.29 -20.05
N THR A 625 -11.33 6.01 -20.33
CA THR A 625 -11.31 7.06 -21.37
C THR A 625 -10.84 6.57 -22.74
N GLY A 626 -10.09 5.47 -22.81
CA GLY A 626 -9.46 5.00 -24.04
C GLY A 626 -9.11 3.52 -24.03
N PRO A 627 -8.51 2.99 -25.11
CA PRO A 627 -8.06 1.60 -25.14
C PRO A 627 -6.95 1.38 -24.12
N HIS A 628 -7.01 0.26 -23.39
CA HIS A 628 -6.02 -0.10 -22.40
C HIS A 628 -5.75 -1.61 -22.38
N PHE A 629 -4.61 -1.94 -21.77
CA PHE A 629 -4.02 -3.27 -21.76
C PHE A 629 -3.52 -3.57 -20.36
N ALA A 630 -3.87 -4.72 -19.79
CA ALA A 630 -3.31 -5.15 -18.52
C ALA A 630 -2.22 -6.21 -18.72
N VAL A 631 -1.06 -5.98 -18.13
CA VAL A 631 0.00 -7.00 -18.03
C VAL A 631 -0.07 -7.71 -16.68
N GLY A 632 0.08 -9.04 -16.70
CA GLY A 632 -0.08 -9.89 -15.53
C GLY A 632 -1.28 -10.83 -15.64
N ASP A 633 -1.91 -11.11 -14.51
CA ASP A 633 -2.99 -12.08 -14.43
C ASP A 633 -4.26 -11.59 -15.14
N THR A 634 -5.14 -12.52 -15.50
CA THR A 634 -6.48 -12.19 -16.04
C THR A 634 -7.31 -11.43 -14.99
N CYS A 635 -8.21 -10.54 -15.43
CA CYS A 635 -9.17 -9.86 -14.55
C CYS A 635 -10.10 -10.84 -13.80
N TYR A 636 -10.22 -12.08 -14.29
CA TYR A 636 -10.99 -13.13 -13.64
C TYR A 636 -10.17 -14.01 -12.70
N SER A 637 -8.98 -13.59 -12.29
CA SER A 637 -8.10 -14.38 -11.42
C SER A 637 -8.84 -14.92 -10.20
N TRP A 638 -8.75 -16.25 -9.99
CA TRP A 638 -9.45 -17.01 -8.95
C TRP A 638 -10.98 -17.10 -9.12
N SER A 639 -11.52 -16.64 -10.23
CA SER A 639 -12.94 -16.61 -10.56
C SER A 639 -13.24 -17.12 -11.99
N GLU A 640 -12.24 -17.64 -12.69
CA GLU A 640 -12.33 -18.03 -14.11
C GLU A 640 -13.35 -19.15 -14.33
N ASP A 641 -13.54 -20.02 -13.35
CA ASP A 641 -14.49 -21.14 -13.42
C ASP A 641 -15.93 -20.74 -13.01
N ILE A 642 -16.16 -19.49 -12.58
CA ILE A 642 -17.49 -18.97 -12.22
C ILE A 642 -18.19 -18.49 -13.49
N ARG A 643 -19.43 -18.93 -13.70
CA ARG A 643 -20.25 -18.41 -14.80
C ARG A 643 -20.73 -17.01 -14.47
N VAL A 644 -20.37 -16.07 -15.33
CA VAL A 644 -20.75 -14.66 -15.25
C VAL A 644 -21.47 -14.27 -16.54
N TYR A 645 -22.41 -13.35 -16.45
CA TYR A 645 -23.29 -13.01 -17.55
C TYR A 645 -23.37 -11.50 -17.70
N ASN A 646 -23.33 -11.04 -18.94
CA ASN A 646 -23.63 -9.64 -19.25
C ASN A 646 -25.11 -9.32 -18.97
N PRO A 647 -25.48 -8.04 -18.82
CA PRO A 647 -26.87 -7.61 -18.67
C PRO A 647 -27.81 -8.10 -19.78
N CYS A 648 -27.30 -8.36 -20.98
CA CYS A 648 -28.04 -8.95 -22.10
C CYS A 648 -28.35 -10.45 -21.94
N GLY A 649 -27.82 -11.11 -20.91
CA GLY A 649 -28.03 -12.52 -20.59
C GLY A 649 -27.05 -13.49 -21.25
N LYS A 650 -26.08 -13.00 -22.04
CA LYS A 650 -25.01 -13.82 -22.62
C LYS A 650 -23.94 -14.16 -21.59
N GLU A 651 -23.48 -15.41 -21.58
CA GLU A 651 -22.36 -15.88 -20.74
C GLU A 651 -21.04 -15.32 -21.28
N ILE A 652 -20.23 -14.76 -20.40
CA ILE A 652 -18.90 -14.28 -20.75
C ILE A 652 -17.94 -15.47 -20.70
N VAL A 653 -17.38 -15.85 -21.85
CA VAL A 653 -16.56 -17.08 -21.98
C VAL A 653 -15.06 -16.81 -22.01
N ALA A 654 -14.64 -15.62 -22.43
CA ALA A 654 -13.24 -15.21 -22.50
C ALA A 654 -12.72 -14.74 -21.13
N LYS A 655 -12.49 -15.70 -20.22
CA LYS A 655 -12.07 -15.44 -18.82
C LYS A 655 -10.68 -15.94 -18.48
N ASP A 656 -10.20 -16.95 -19.22
CA ASP A 656 -8.87 -17.50 -19.05
C ASP A 656 -8.07 -17.49 -20.35
N ASN A 657 -6.77 -17.70 -20.20
CA ASN A 657 -5.80 -17.73 -21.27
C ASN A 657 -4.82 -18.90 -21.04
N SER A 658 -3.89 -19.14 -21.96
CA SER A 658 -3.00 -20.31 -21.86
C SER A 658 -2.07 -20.30 -20.64
N ILE A 659 -1.88 -19.16 -19.97
CA ILE A 659 -1.18 -19.09 -18.68
C ILE A 659 -2.13 -19.35 -17.51
N SER A 660 -3.26 -18.65 -17.41
CA SER A 660 -4.19 -18.85 -16.28
C SER A 660 -4.86 -20.23 -16.30
N LEU A 661 -4.96 -20.90 -17.45
CA LEU A 661 -5.39 -22.30 -17.58
C LEU A 661 -4.47 -23.29 -16.87
N LYS A 662 -3.19 -22.96 -16.67
CA LYS A 662 -2.25 -23.79 -15.90
C LYS A 662 -2.73 -24.04 -14.47
N ARG A 663 -3.68 -23.25 -13.94
CA ARG A 663 -4.29 -23.45 -12.61
C ARG A 663 -4.89 -24.84 -12.45
N LYS A 664 -5.36 -25.45 -13.55
CA LYS A 664 -5.94 -26.80 -13.58
C LYS A 664 -4.89 -27.91 -13.37
N GLU A 665 -3.62 -27.60 -13.58
CA GLU A 665 -2.49 -28.52 -13.42
C GLU A 665 -1.62 -28.14 -12.20
N ASP A 666 -1.24 -26.86 -12.12
CA ASP A 666 -0.33 -26.29 -11.13
C ASP A 666 -0.63 -24.81 -10.92
N VAL A 667 -1.39 -24.50 -9.87
CA VAL A 667 -1.81 -23.13 -9.48
C VAL A 667 -0.62 -22.19 -9.32
N SER A 668 0.55 -22.69 -8.90
CA SER A 668 1.74 -21.84 -8.72
C SER A 668 2.30 -21.24 -10.01
N LYS A 669 1.89 -21.76 -11.17
CA LYS A 669 2.32 -21.32 -12.51
C LYS A 669 1.27 -20.48 -13.25
N ALA A 670 0.11 -20.27 -12.63
CA ALA A 670 -1.04 -19.61 -13.25
C ALA A 670 -1.19 -18.15 -12.84
N TYR A 671 -0.72 -17.80 -11.64
CA TYR A 671 -0.92 -16.48 -11.03
C TYR A 671 0.40 -15.84 -10.63
N PHE A 672 0.66 -14.67 -11.19
CA PHE A 672 1.79 -13.78 -10.90
C PHE A 672 1.48 -12.85 -9.72
N ASN A 673 0.20 -12.69 -9.35
CA ASN A 673 -0.30 -11.78 -8.30
C ASN A 673 -0.06 -10.29 -8.63
N CYS A 674 -0.13 -9.96 -9.92
CA CYS A 674 -0.10 -8.60 -10.43
C CYS A 674 -1.04 -8.44 -11.62
N HIS A 675 -1.60 -7.24 -11.78
CA HIS A 675 -2.44 -6.85 -12.91
C HIS A 675 -2.26 -5.34 -13.05
N THR A 676 -1.59 -4.90 -14.12
CA THR A 676 -1.20 -3.50 -14.29
C THR A 676 -1.77 -2.96 -15.60
N ASP A 677 -2.79 -2.11 -15.49
CA ASP A 677 -3.44 -1.45 -16.61
C ASP A 677 -2.60 -0.31 -17.18
N ILE A 678 -2.44 -0.32 -18.50
CA ILE A 678 -1.70 0.66 -19.28
C ILE A 678 -2.65 1.22 -20.33
N THR A 679 -3.06 2.47 -20.13
CA THR A 679 -3.99 3.16 -21.04
C THR A 679 -3.26 3.93 -22.13
N VAL A 680 -3.69 3.75 -23.37
CA VAL A 680 -3.26 4.58 -24.51
C VAL A 680 -4.15 5.83 -24.56
N PRO A 681 -3.59 7.05 -24.48
CA PRO A 681 -4.37 8.28 -24.55
C PRO A 681 -5.16 8.39 -25.86
N TYR A 682 -6.43 8.84 -25.80
CA TYR A 682 -7.31 8.90 -26.98
C TYR A 682 -6.80 9.79 -28.14
N GLU A 683 -5.89 10.72 -27.86
CA GLU A 683 -5.30 11.62 -28.88
C GLU A 683 -4.08 11.02 -29.60
N GLU A 684 -3.54 9.96 -29.04
CA GLU A 684 -2.42 9.15 -29.51
C GLU A 684 -2.91 7.86 -30.16
#